data_AF-A0A3Q2Y8K1-F1
#
_entry.id   AF-A0A3Q2Y8K1-F1
#
_cell.length_a   1.000
_cell.length_b   1.000
_cell.length_c   1.000
_cell.angle_alpha   90.00
_cell.angle_beta   90.00
_cell.angle_gamma   90.00
#
_symmetry.space_group_name_H-M   'P 1'
#
loop_
_entity.id
_entity.type
_entity.pdbx_description
1 polymer ?
#
loop_
_entity_poly.entity_id
_entity_poly.type
_entity_poly.pdbx_seq_one_letter_code
_entity_poly.pdbx_strand_id
1 'polypeptide(L)'
;MLNDLLRFDVKDCSWCRAFTTGTPPAPRYHHSAVVYGSSMFVFGGYTGDIYSNSNLKNKNDLFEYKFATGQWTEWKVEGSLPVARSAHGATVYSDKLWIFAGYDGNARLNDMWTISLQDREHACWEEIEQSGEIPPSCCNFPVAVCRDKMFVFSGQSGAKITNNLFQFEFNGHMWTRIPTEHLLRGSPPPPQRRYGHTMVAFDRHLYVFGGAADNTLPNELHCYDVDSQSWEVIHPSLDSEMPSGRLFHAAAVIQDAMYIFGGTVDNNVRSGEMYRFQFSCYPKCTLHEDYGKLWENRQFCDVEFILGEREERVLGHIAIVTARCQWLRRKILQARERQRQRTKQDSCEESDEGATGGGIHRPSGRQPMLEVSIREAEAQPFEVLMQFLYTDKIQYPRRGHVQDVLLIMDVYKLALSFKLSRLEQLCVQYIEASVDLQNVLSVCENANKLQLDQLKEHCLNFVVKESHFNQVIMTREFEHLSTPLIVEIVRRKQQPPPRLYSDQPVDIGTSLVQDTKAYLEGGGLEFCDIILLLDGHPRPAHKAILAARSSYFEAMFRSFMPEDGQVNISIGEMVPSKQAFESMLRYIYYGDVNMPPEDSLYLFAAPYYYGFSNNRLQAYCKQNLEMNVTVENVLQILEAADKTQALDMKKHCLHIIVHQFIKVSKLPNLRSLSQLLLLDIIESLATHISDKQCAEMGSDI
;
A
#
# COMPACT_ATOMS: atom_id res chain seq x y z
N MET A 1 21.53 17.16 -30.69
CA MET A 1 21.55 16.99 -29.22
C MET A 1 21.80 18.34 -28.58
N LEU A 2 21.49 18.53 -27.29
CA LEU A 2 21.67 19.80 -26.57
C LEU A 2 22.62 19.61 -25.37
N ASN A 3 23.24 20.70 -24.93
CA ASN A 3 24.00 20.79 -23.67
C ASN A 3 23.52 21.98 -22.81
N ASP A 4 22.31 22.46 -23.05
CA ASP A 4 21.68 23.51 -22.26
C ASP A 4 21.35 23.00 -20.85
N LEU A 5 21.50 23.87 -19.84
CA LEU A 5 21.04 23.60 -18.47
C LEU A 5 19.90 24.56 -18.14
N LEU A 6 18.72 24.00 -17.89
CA LEU A 6 17.53 24.74 -17.46
C LEU A 6 17.28 24.51 -15.98
N ARG A 7 16.77 25.54 -15.30
CA ARG A 7 16.36 25.51 -13.90
C ARG A 7 14.89 25.86 -13.81
N PHE A 8 14.13 25.04 -13.08
CA PHE A 8 12.78 25.37 -12.66
C PHE A 8 12.81 25.85 -11.21
N ASP A 9 12.27 27.04 -10.95
CA ASP A 9 12.04 27.51 -9.58
C ASP A 9 10.67 27.04 -9.10
N VAL A 10 10.66 26.20 -8.07
CA VAL A 10 9.43 25.59 -7.55
C VAL A 10 8.51 26.61 -6.88
N LYS A 11 9.08 27.65 -6.22
CA LYS A 11 8.27 28.65 -5.52
C LYS A 11 7.61 29.60 -6.50
N ASP A 12 8.36 30.04 -7.49
CA ASP A 12 7.88 30.99 -8.50
C ASP A 12 7.18 30.30 -9.68
N CYS A 13 7.22 28.96 -9.73
CA CYS A 13 6.69 28.13 -10.80
C CYS A 13 7.16 28.58 -12.20
N SER A 14 8.45 28.90 -12.33
CA SER A 14 9.01 29.49 -13.54
C SER A 14 10.29 28.79 -14.01
N TRP A 15 10.47 28.74 -15.33
CA TRP A 15 11.68 28.21 -15.96
C TRP A 15 12.65 29.34 -16.30
N CYS A 16 13.93 29.12 -16.02
CA CYS A 16 15.02 30.00 -16.44
C CYS A 16 16.21 29.18 -16.94
N ARG A 17 17.08 29.80 -17.74
CA ARG A 17 18.36 29.20 -18.12
C ARG A 17 19.31 29.31 -16.93
N ALA A 18 19.93 28.20 -16.54
CA ALA A 18 20.90 28.22 -15.45
C ALA A 18 22.15 29.00 -15.88
N PHE A 19 22.75 29.73 -14.93
CA PHE A 19 24.03 30.38 -15.16
C PHE A 19 25.13 29.33 -15.26
N THR A 20 25.96 29.39 -16.30
CA THR A 20 27.02 28.41 -16.54
C THR A 20 28.36 29.09 -16.83
N THR A 21 29.42 28.56 -16.23
CA THR A 21 30.83 28.91 -16.48
C THR A 21 31.66 27.64 -16.58
N GLY A 22 32.93 27.76 -17.02
CA GLY A 22 33.79 26.60 -17.26
C GLY A 22 33.44 25.85 -18.54
N THR A 23 33.80 24.57 -18.61
CA THR A 23 33.60 23.74 -19.80
C THR A 23 32.49 22.72 -19.53
N PRO A 24 31.27 22.92 -20.07
CA PRO A 24 30.18 21.98 -19.91
C PRO A 24 30.43 20.68 -20.69
N PRO A 25 29.76 19.57 -20.32
CA PRO A 25 29.82 18.34 -21.10
C PRO A 25 29.31 18.58 -22.53
N ALA A 26 29.87 17.82 -23.49
CA ALA A 26 29.38 17.82 -24.86
C ALA A 26 27.88 17.44 -24.95
N PRO A 27 27.13 17.95 -25.94
CA PRO A 27 25.73 17.60 -26.14
C PRO A 27 25.49 16.08 -26.16
N ARG A 28 24.56 15.62 -25.32
CA ARG A 28 24.37 14.18 -25.05
C ARG A 28 22.93 13.84 -24.63
N TYR A 29 22.58 12.56 -24.72
CA TYR A 29 21.34 12.00 -24.14
C TYR A 29 21.62 10.66 -23.46
N HIS A 30 20.66 10.18 -22.64
CA HIS A 30 20.82 9.00 -21.78
C HIS A 30 22.07 9.02 -20.87
N HIS A 31 22.52 10.21 -20.49
CA HIS A 31 23.45 10.39 -19.36
C HIS A 31 22.68 10.24 -18.05
N SER A 32 23.39 9.97 -16.96
CA SER A 32 22.83 10.13 -15.63
C SER A 32 23.23 11.47 -15.04
N ALA A 33 22.36 12.01 -14.19
CA ALA A 33 22.63 13.20 -13.40
C ALA A 33 22.17 12.94 -11.96
N VAL A 34 23.05 13.15 -10.98
CA VAL A 34 22.75 12.96 -9.56
C VAL A 34 23.18 14.19 -8.76
N VAL A 35 22.53 14.43 -7.63
CA VAL A 35 22.87 15.55 -6.74
C VAL A 35 23.62 15.02 -5.52
N TYR A 36 24.72 15.67 -5.18
CA TYR A 36 25.46 15.43 -3.94
C TYR A 36 25.94 16.76 -3.35
N GLY A 37 25.52 17.03 -2.11
CA GLY A 37 25.79 18.32 -1.46
C GLY A 37 25.29 19.51 -2.28
N SER A 38 26.19 20.44 -2.59
CA SER A 38 25.91 21.65 -3.38
C SER A 38 26.28 21.52 -4.87
N SER A 39 26.39 20.29 -5.37
CA SER A 39 26.82 20.01 -6.74
C SER A 39 25.92 18.98 -7.43
N MET A 40 25.84 19.07 -8.75
CA MET A 40 25.26 18.04 -9.62
C MET A 40 26.41 17.32 -10.35
N PHE A 41 26.35 16.00 -10.40
CA PHE A 41 27.32 15.16 -11.09
C PHE A 41 26.66 14.51 -12.32
N VAL A 42 27.31 14.60 -13.48
CA VAL A 42 26.86 14.01 -14.74
C VAL A 42 27.87 12.98 -15.21
N PHE A 43 27.40 11.76 -15.48
CA PHE A 43 28.25 10.69 -16.00
C PHE A 43 27.72 10.09 -17.31
N GLY A 44 28.65 9.87 -18.24
CA GLY A 44 28.42 9.10 -19.45
C GLY A 44 27.35 9.66 -20.37
N GLY A 45 26.61 8.76 -21.04
CA GLY A 45 25.64 9.11 -22.07
C GLY A 45 26.23 9.05 -23.48
N TYR A 46 25.35 9.29 -24.46
CA TYR A 46 25.68 9.16 -25.88
C TYR A 46 25.77 10.53 -26.54
N THR A 47 26.89 10.78 -27.22
CA THR A 47 27.20 12.04 -27.94
C THR A 47 27.20 11.80 -29.45
N GLY A 48 26.99 12.85 -30.26
CA GLY A 48 27.04 12.78 -31.73
C GLY A 48 25.87 13.52 -32.39
N ASP A 49 25.67 13.30 -33.69
CA ASP A 49 24.51 13.85 -34.41
C ASP A 49 23.49 12.75 -34.72
N ILE A 50 22.33 12.85 -34.07
CA ILE A 50 21.21 11.92 -34.21
C ILE A 50 20.59 12.04 -35.61
N TYR A 51 20.56 13.23 -36.20
CA TYR A 51 19.87 13.44 -37.48
C TYR A 51 20.66 12.86 -38.65
N SER A 52 21.99 12.95 -38.62
CA SER A 52 22.87 12.33 -39.62
C SER A 52 23.36 10.93 -39.22
N ASN A 53 22.92 10.41 -38.06
CA ASN A 53 23.36 9.14 -37.49
C ASN A 53 24.89 8.97 -37.49
N SER A 54 25.62 10.07 -37.21
CA SER A 54 27.06 10.17 -37.38
C SER A 54 27.77 10.53 -36.07
N ASN A 55 29.01 10.03 -35.92
CA ASN A 55 29.88 10.27 -34.75
C ASN A 55 29.23 9.92 -33.40
N LEU A 56 28.31 8.98 -33.44
CA LEU A 56 27.56 8.52 -32.29
C LEU A 56 28.47 7.67 -31.37
N LYS A 57 28.80 8.20 -30.19
CA LYS A 57 29.79 7.61 -29.26
C LYS A 57 29.37 7.75 -27.81
N ASN A 58 29.42 6.63 -27.07
CA ASN A 58 29.26 6.62 -25.62
C ASN A 58 30.45 7.32 -24.92
N LYS A 59 30.18 7.86 -23.73
CA LYS A 59 31.20 8.48 -22.87
C LYS A 59 31.26 7.79 -21.51
N ASN A 60 32.39 7.93 -20.82
CA ASN A 60 32.63 7.57 -19.42
C ASN A 60 33.23 8.76 -18.64
N ASP A 61 33.00 9.98 -19.13
CA ASP A 61 33.44 11.20 -18.47
C ASP A 61 32.54 11.53 -17.28
N LEU A 62 33.13 12.09 -16.22
CA LEU A 62 32.43 12.56 -15.03
C LEU A 62 32.57 14.08 -14.94
N PHE A 63 31.45 14.78 -14.91
CA PHE A 63 31.39 16.24 -14.79
C PHE A 63 30.71 16.64 -13.48
N GLU A 64 31.22 17.69 -12.85
CA GLU A 64 30.60 18.35 -11.70
C GLU A 64 30.11 19.74 -12.10
N TYR A 65 28.89 20.10 -11.70
CA TYR A 65 28.33 21.44 -11.77
C TYR A 65 28.04 21.96 -10.36
N LYS A 66 28.73 23.02 -9.96
CA LYS A 66 28.53 23.65 -8.64
C LYS A 66 27.37 24.63 -8.67
N PHE A 67 26.31 24.41 -7.88
CA PHE A 67 25.11 25.25 -7.92
C PHE A 67 25.36 26.71 -7.56
N ALA A 68 26.24 26.96 -6.59
CA ALA A 68 26.51 28.31 -6.08
C ALA A 68 27.24 29.21 -7.10
N THR A 69 28.15 28.63 -7.90
CA THR A 69 29.00 29.39 -8.84
C THR A 69 28.62 29.19 -10.30
N GLY A 70 27.79 28.18 -10.60
CA GLY A 70 27.47 27.76 -11.96
C GLY A 70 28.66 27.15 -12.72
N GLN A 71 29.73 26.74 -12.03
CA GLN A 71 30.94 26.26 -12.66
C GLN A 71 30.85 24.78 -13.02
N TRP A 72 31.09 24.46 -14.30
CA TRP A 72 31.32 23.10 -14.79
C TRP A 72 32.80 22.72 -14.68
N THR A 73 33.06 21.50 -14.22
CA THR A 73 34.42 20.95 -14.13
C THR A 73 34.41 19.45 -14.43
N GLU A 74 35.27 19.02 -15.35
CA GLU A 74 35.50 17.59 -15.63
C GLU A 74 36.42 17.00 -14.56
N TRP A 75 36.00 15.88 -13.97
CA TRP A 75 36.84 15.08 -13.07
C TRP A 75 37.70 14.13 -13.90
N LYS A 76 38.99 14.42 -13.97
CA LYS A 76 39.98 13.56 -14.63
C LYS A 76 40.49 12.54 -13.62
N VAL A 77 39.97 11.33 -13.72
CA VAL A 77 40.30 10.21 -12.83
C VAL A 77 41.22 9.25 -13.58
N GLU A 78 42.30 8.82 -12.93
CA GLU A 78 43.25 7.84 -13.47
C GLU A 78 42.95 6.42 -12.93
N GLY A 79 43.49 5.40 -13.59
CA GLY A 79 43.34 4.00 -13.18
C GLY A 79 42.26 3.23 -13.95
N SER A 80 41.65 2.24 -13.30
CA SER A 80 40.57 1.44 -13.89
C SER A 80 39.31 2.29 -14.02
N LEU A 81 38.74 2.35 -15.22
CA LEU A 81 37.57 3.17 -15.50
C LEU A 81 36.41 2.28 -15.97
N PRO A 82 35.16 2.62 -15.59
CA PRO A 82 34.01 2.02 -16.23
C PRO A 82 34.05 2.26 -17.74
N VAL A 83 33.64 1.26 -18.51
CA VAL A 83 33.47 1.42 -19.96
C VAL A 83 32.49 2.55 -20.28
N ALA A 84 32.75 3.23 -21.39
CA ALA A 84 31.87 4.27 -21.91
C ALA A 84 30.47 3.71 -22.14
N ARG A 85 29.45 4.32 -21.53
CA ARG A 85 28.09 3.77 -21.48
C ARG A 85 27.00 4.83 -21.48
N SER A 86 25.81 4.43 -21.90
CA SER A 86 24.57 5.22 -21.80
C SER A 86 23.45 4.41 -21.17
N ALA A 87 22.37 5.09 -20.75
CA ALA A 87 21.15 4.47 -20.23
C ALA A 87 21.38 3.50 -19.05
N HIS A 88 22.40 3.80 -18.24
CA HIS A 88 22.76 3.11 -17.01
C HIS A 88 21.97 3.69 -15.82
N GLY A 89 21.91 2.95 -14.72
CA GLY A 89 21.44 3.45 -13.44
C GLY A 89 22.56 4.19 -12.70
N ALA A 90 22.25 5.33 -12.08
CA ALA A 90 23.19 6.01 -11.19
C ALA A 90 22.49 6.56 -9.94
N THR A 91 23.16 6.46 -8.79
CA THR A 91 22.65 6.99 -7.52
C THR A 91 23.81 7.40 -6.60
N VAL A 92 23.51 8.19 -5.58
CA VAL A 92 24.47 8.57 -4.54
C VAL A 92 24.07 7.88 -3.24
N TYR A 93 25.03 7.19 -2.62
CA TYR A 93 24.85 6.57 -1.32
C TYR A 93 26.15 6.60 -0.54
N SER A 94 26.08 7.02 0.73
CA SER A 94 27.23 7.14 1.63
C SER A 94 28.43 7.89 1.00
N ASP A 95 28.17 9.09 0.47
CA ASP A 95 29.15 9.98 -0.20
C ASP A 95 29.83 9.41 -1.46
N LYS A 96 29.35 8.28 -1.98
CA LYS A 96 29.83 7.68 -3.21
C LYS A 96 28.78 7.74 -4.32
N LEU A 97 29.24 7.97 -5.55
CA LEU A 97 28.46 7.73 -6.76
C LEU A 97 28.51 6.23 -7.07
N TRP A 98 27.37 5.62 -7.32
CA TRP A 98 27.23 4.24 -7.75
C TRP A 98 26.64 4.19 -9.15
N ILE A 99 27.21 3.37 -10.02
CA ILE A 99 26.79 3.18 -11.41
C ILE A 99 26.56 1.70 -11.65
N PHE A 100 25.37 1.37 -12.18
CA PHE A 100 24.97 0.02 -12.47
C PHE A 100 24.54 -0.14 -13.93
N ALA A 101 25.08 -1.18 -14.59
CA ALA A 101 24.66 -1.64 -15.92
C ALA A 101 24.76 -0.56 -17.02
N GLY A 102 23.85 -0.58 -18.00
CA GLY A 102 23.82 0.34 -19.14
C GLY A 102 24.14 -0.33 -20.47
N TYR A 103 24.40 0.50 -21.50
CA TYR A 103 24.74 0.05 -22.84
C TYR A 103 26.06 0.68 -23.30
N ASP A 104 27.05 -0.14 -23.64
CA ASP A 104 28.39 0.31 -24.05
C ASP A 104 28.49 0.65 -25.56
N GLY A 105 27.43 0.38 -26.33
CA GLY A 105 27.39 0.54 -27.79
C GLY A 105 27.45 -0.79 -28.55
N ASN A 106 27.75 -1.88 -27.85
CA ASN A 106 27.79 -3.24 -28.38
C ASN A 106 26.88 -4.18 -27.56
N ALA A 107 27.07 -4.20 -26.25
CA ALA A 107 26.35 -5.05 -25.32
C ALA A 107 25.68 -4.25 -24.18
N ARG A 108 24.63 -4.84 -23.63
CA ARG A 108 24.06 -4.40 -22.36
C ARG A 108 24.92 -4.95 -21.23
N LEU A 109 25.07 -4.18 -20.17
CA LEU A 109 25.93 -4.48 -19.04
C LEU A 109 25.11 -4.85 -17.80
N ASN A 110 25.77 -5.39 -16.78
CA ASN A 110 25.25 -5.59 -15.41
C ASN A 110 26.39 -5.48 -14.36
N ASP A 111 27.47 -4.78 -14.71
CA ASP A 111 28.56 -4.46 -13.81
C ASP A 111 28.19 -3.31 -12.85
N MET A 112 28.92 -3.20 -11.75
CA MET A 112 28.74 -2.19 -10.72
C MET A 112 30.04 -1.45 -10.48
N TRP A 113 29.99 -0.12 -10.50
CA TRP A 113 31.13 0.76 -10.25
C TRP A 113 30.80 1.80 -9.20
N THR A 114 31.80 2.20 -8.41
CA THR A 114 31.66 3.29 -7.45
C THR A 114 32.86 4.22 -7.42
N ILE A 115 32.64 5.48 -7.01
CA ILE A 115 33.68 6.50 -6.81
C ILE A 115 33.30 7.42 -5.65
N SER A 116 34.27 7.79 -4.82
CA SER A 116 34.07 8.78 -3.75
C SER A 116 33.86 10.18 -4.31
N LEU A 117 32.86 10.90 -3.79
CA LEU A 117 32.57 12.28 -4.18
C LEU A 117 33.11 13.32 -3.18
N GLN A 118 33.75 12.88 -2.09
CA GLN A 118 34.24 13.78 -1.04
C GLN A 118 35.49 14.57 -1.46
N ASP A 119 36.43 13.89 -2.12
CA ASP A 119 37.70 14.48 -2.52
C ASP A 119 38.02 14.12 -3.96
N ARG A 120 38.03 15.15 -4.80
CA ARG A 120 38.35 15.03 -6.23
C ARG A 120 39.79 14.58 -6.48
N GLU A 121 40.75 14.96 -5.64
CA GLU A 121 42.17 14.66 -5.87
C GLU A 121 42.47 13.18 -5.63
N HIS A 122 41.72 12.54 -4.73
CA HIS A 122 41.87 11.13 -4.38
C HIS A 122 40.73 10.25 -4.94
N ALA A 123 39.90 10.80 -5.81
CA ALA A 123 38.77 10.07 -6.39
C ALA A 123 39.29 8.98 -7.33
N CYS A 124 38.94 7.73 -7.05
CA CYS A 124 39.24 6.58 -7.89
C CYS A 124 37.98 5.75 -8.14
N TRP A 125 37.86 5.20 -9.34
CA TRP A 125 36.80 4.26 -9.67
C TRP A 125 37.15 2.86 -9.17
N GLU A 126 36.17 2.23 -8.53
CA GLU A 126 36.24 0.87 -7.98
C GLU A 126 35.18 0.02 -8.66
N GLU A 127 35.58 -1.08 -9.31
CA GLU A 127 34.63 -2.11 -9.76
C GLU A 127 34.24 -2.98 -8.58
N ILE A 128 32.94 -3.23 -8.42
CA ILE A 128 32.40 -3.95 -7.28
C ILE A 128 32.08 -5.38 -7.69
N GLU A 129 32.68 -6.35 -6.99
CA GLU A 129 32.29 -7.74 -7.08
C GLU A 129 30.90 -7.94 -6.45
N GLN A 130 29.97 -8.42 -7.27
CA GLN A 130 28.57 -8.59 -6.90
C GLN A 130 28.28 -10.06 -6.58
N SER A 131 27.38 -10.31 -5.64
CA SER A 131 26.92 -11.65 -5.27
C SER A 131 25.39 -11.76 -5.26
N GLY A 132 24.86 -12.98 -5.16
CA GLY A 132 23.42 -13.23 -5.07
C GLY A 132 22.68 -13.27 -6.42
N GLU A 133 21.41 -12.86 -6.42
CA GLU A 133 20.54 -12.88 -7.60
C GLU A 133 20.75 -11.62 -8.46
N ILE A 134 21.92 -11.50 -9.09
CA ILE A 134 22.32 -10.33 -9.88
C ILE A 134 21.29 -10.09 -11.02
N PRO A 135 20.80 -8.84 -11.20
CA PRO A 135 19.93 -8.52 -12.32
C PRO A 135 20.57 -8.87 -13.68
N PRO A 136 19.77 -9.31 -14.67
CA PRO A 136 20.29 -9.56 -16.01
C PRO A 136 20.80 -8.27 -16.65
N SER A 137 21.61 -8.39 -17.70
CA SER A 137 22.11 -7.22 -18.44
C SER A 137 20.97 -6.37 -18.99
N CYS A 138 21.01 -5.07 -18.68
CA CYS A 138 19.89 -4.15 -18.90
C CYS A 138 20.33 -2.70 -19.10
N CYS A 139 19.44 -1.91 -19.70
CA CYS A 139 19.55 -0.45 -19.82
C CYS A 139 18.14 0.18 -19.84
N ASN A 140 18.04 1.51 -19.86
CA ASN A 140 16.77 2.25 -19.89
C ASN A 140 15.84 1.94 -18.70
N PHE A 141 16.43 1.80 -17.51
CA PHE A 141 15.74 1.61 -16.24
C PHE A 141 16.18 2.68 -15.24
N PRO A 142 15.32 3.06 -14.29
CA PRO A 142 15.67 3.92 -13.17
C PRO A 142 16.26 3.13 -12.00
N VAL A 143 17.05 3.80 -11.17
CA VAL A 143 17.47 3.31 -9.85
C VAL A 143 16.97 4.25 -8.78
N ALA A 144 16.58 3.70 -7.63
CA ALA A 144 16.19 4.49 -6.47
C ALA A 144 16.80 3.90 -5.20
N VAL A 145 17.18 4.76 -4.26
CA VAL A 145 17.70 4.32 -2.96
C VAL A 145 16.62 4.55 -1.91
N CYS A 146 16.30 3.51 -1.15
CA CYS A 146 15.33 3.55 -0.07
C CYS A 146 15.86 2.68 1.08
N ARG A 147 15.88 3.21 2.31
CA ARG A 147 16.32 2.50 3.53
C ARG A 147 17.64 1.71 3.33
N ASP A 148 18.67 2.42 2.90
CA ASP A 148 20.03 1.88 2.75
C ASP A 148 20.17 0.74 1.74
N LYS A 149 19.20 0.63 0.81
CA LYS A 149 19.24 -0.34 -0.29
C LYS A 149 18.94 0.36 -1.61
N MET A 150 19.61 -0.08 -2.67
CA MET A 150 19.30 0.36 -4.03
C MET A 150 18.32 -0.60 -4.68
N PHE A 151 17.30 -0.05 -5.33
CA PHE A 151 16.28 -0.81 -6.04
C PHE A 151 16.40 -0.61 -7.55
N VAL A 152 16.25 -1.71 -8.28
CA VAL A 152 16.22 -1.75 -9.75
C VAL A 152 14.94 -2.43 -10.20
N PHE A 153 14.17 -1.76 -11.04
CA PHE A 153 12.93 -2.30 -11.58
C PHE A 153 12.96 -2.33 -13.11
N SER A 154 12.68 -3.51 -13.67
CA SER A 154 12.48 -3.71 -15.11
C SER A 154 13.62 -3.16 -16.00
N GLY A 155 13.31 -2.62 -17.19
CA GLY A 155 14.29 -2.12 -18.16
C GLY A 155 14.38 -2.94 -19.45
N GLN A 156 15.24 -2.50 -20.35
CA GLN A 156 15.46 -3.13 -21.66
C GLN A 156 16.64 -4.11 -21.60
N SER A 157 16.36 -5.41 -21.48
CA SER A 157 17.36 -6.48 -21.53
C SER A 157 17.49 -7.12 -22.92
N GLY A 158 18.68 -7.64 -23.25
CA GLY A 158 18.96 -8.34 -24.50
C GLY A 158 18.50 -9.81 -24.53
N ALA A 159 18.22 -10.41 -23.36
CA ALA A 159 17.89 -11.83 -23.26
C ALA A 159 16.43 -12.11 -22.87
N LYS A 160 15.80 -11.23 -22.07
CA LYS A 160 14.36 -11.23 -21.70
C LYS A 160 14.06 -9.96 -20.89
N ILE A 161 13.14 -9.12 -21.35
CA ILE A 161 12.63 -7.99 -20.55
C ILE A 161 11.75 -8.56 -19.44
N THR A 162 12.09 -8.30 -18.17
CA THR A 162 11.35 -8.78 -17.00
C THR A 162 10.70 -7.63 -16.24
N ASN A 163 9.66 -7.92 -15.46
CA ASN A 163 9.07 -7.00 -14.47
C ASN A 163 9.55 -7.31 -13.05
N ASN A 164 10.72 -7.92 -12.91
CA ASN A 164 11.31 -8.21 -11.61
C ASN A 164 11.78 -6.92 -10.94
N LEU A 165 11.59 -6.86 -9.63
CA LEU A 165 12.19 -5.86 -8.76
C LEU A 165 13.39 -6.52 -8.06
N PHE A 166 14.53 -5.84 -8.03
CA PHE A 166 15.73 -6.28 -7.33
C PHE A 166 16.14 -5.25 -6.31
N GLN A 167 16.70 -5.71 -5.19
CA GLN A 167 17.34 -4.86 -4.20
C GLN A 167 18.83 -5.22 -4.09
N PHE A 168 19.66 -4.21 -3.90
CA PHE A 168 21.09 -4.32 -3.64
C PHE A 168 21.41 -3.78 -2.26
N GLU A 169 22.09 -4.59 -1.47
CA GLU A 169 22.64 -4.18 -0.18
C GLU A 169 24.05 -3.64 -0.39
N PHE A 170 24.23 -2.33 -0.15
CA PHE A 170 25.54 -1.68 -0.30
C PHE A 170 26.57 -2.31 0.64
N ASN A 171 26.14 -2.68 1.85
CA ASN A 171 26.96 -3.45 2.78
C ASN A 171 26.90 -4.94 2.39
N GLY A 172 28.02 -5.49 1.92
CA GLY A 172 28.12 -6.90 1.52
C GLY A 172 27.91 -7.18 0.02
N HIS A 173 27.55 -6.15 -0.76
CA HIS A 173 27.47 -6.20 -2.23
C HIS A 173 26.61 -7.36 -2.76
N MET A 174 25.45 -7.56 -2.15
CA MET A 174 24.57 -8.69 -2.45
C MET A 174 23.26 -8.22 -3.09
N TRP A 175 22.91 -8.86 -4.20
CA TRP A 175 21.61 -8.72 -4.85
C TRP A 175 20.62 -9.75 -4.35
N THR A 176 19.40 -9.32 -4.11
CA THR A 176 18.26 -10.19 -3.85
C THR A 176 17.14 -9.82 -4.80
N ARG A 177 16.58 -10.81 -5.49
CA ARG A 177 15.38 -10.61 -6.28
C ARG A 177 14.20 -10.54 -5.34
N ILE A 178 13.45 -9.46 -5.41
CA ILE A 178 12.18 -9.36 -4.69
C ILE A 178 11.17 -10.20 -5.46
N PRO A 179 10.61 -11.26 -4.85
CA PRO A 179 9.65 -12.11 -5.54
C PRO A 179 8.46 -11.28 -6.01
N THR A 180 8.18 -11.33 -7.31
CA THR A 180 7.02 -10.69 -7.95
C THR A 180 5.70 -11.42 -7.68
N GLU A 181 5.71 -12.38 -6.76
CA GLU A 181 4.56 -13.17 -6.31
C GLU A 181 3.70 -12.31 -5.34
N HIS A 182 3.38 -11.07 -5.73
CA HIS A 182 2.49 -10.12 -5.03
C HIS A 182 1.08 -10.67 -4.78
N LEU A 183 0.75 -11.69 -5.57
CA LEU A 183 -0.36 -12.60 -5.45
C LEU A 183 -0.56 -13.08 -4.00
N LEU A 184 0.52 -13.38 -3.29
CA LEU A 184 0.47 -13.89 -1.93
C LEU A 184 0.02 -12.85 -0.87
N ARG A 185 0.02 -11.55 -1.16
CA ARG A 185 -0.26 -10.51 -0.14
C ARG A 185 -1.59 -9.78 -0.34
N GLY A 186 -2.43 -10.26 -1.25
CA GLY A 186 -3.69 -9.59 -1.62
C GLY A 186 -3.47 -8.22 -2.28
N SER A 187 -2.25 -7.95 -2.74
CA SER A 187 -1.87 -6.71 -3.45
C SER A 187 -2.04 -6.86 -4.96
N PRO A 188 -2.33 -5.77 -5.70
CA PRO A 188 -2.32 -5.80 -7.16
C PRO A 188 -0.98 -6.34 -7.72
N PRO A 189 -1.00 -6.89 -8.95
CA PRO A 189 0.21 -7.35 -9.60
C PRO A 189 1.24 -6.21 -9.74
N PRO A 190 2.54 -6.55 -9.88
CA PRO A 190 3.56 -5.54 -10.13
C PRO A 190 3.28 -4.85 -11.46
N PRO A 191 3.79 -3.62 -11.67
CA PRO A 191 3.69 -2.97 -12.96
C PRO A 191 4.17 -3.90 -14.07
N GLN A 192 3.49 -3.86 -15.22
CA GLN A 192 3.94 -4.61 -16.39
C GLN A 192 5.38 -4.24 -16.75
N ARG A 193 6.07 -5.18 -17.39
CA ARG A 193 7.46 -5.02 -17.86
C ARG A 193 7.57 -3.78 -18.75
N ARG A 194 8.56 -2.93 -18.51
CA ARG A 194 8.64 -1.60 -19.14
C ARG A 194 10.06 -1.03 -19.17
N TYR A 195 10.29 -0.09 -20.07
CA TYR A 195 11.54 0.68 -20.14
C TYR A 195 11.24 2.17 -20.34
N GLY A 196 12.22 3.03 -20.03
CA GLY A 196 12.05 4.48 -20.11
C GLY A 196 11.03 5.05 -19.11
N HIS A 197 10.73 4.31 -18.05
CA HIS A 197 9.91 4.76 -16.93
C HIS A 197 10.78 5.48 -15.90
N THR A 198 10.15 6.17 -14.96
CA THR A 198 10.83 6.73 -13.78
C THR A 198 10.48 5.93 -12.54
N MET A 199 11.42 5.89 -11.59
CA MET A 199 11.21 5.36 -10.25
C MET A 199 11.83 6.32 -9.26
N VAL A 200 11.06 6.77 -8.28
CA VAL A 200 11.53 7.66 -7.21
C VAL A 200 11.21 7.07 -5.85
N ALA A 201 12.09 7.30 -4.87
CA ALA A 201 11.86 6.91 -3.49
C ALA A 201 11.34 8.09 -2.67
N PHE A 202 10.33 7.84 -1.84
CA PHE A 202 9.87 8.78 -0.82
C PHE A 202 9.40 8.00 0.42
N ASP A 203 9.95 8.36 1.58
CA ASP A 203 9.77 7.63 2.84
C ASP A 203 10.09 6.12 2.67
N ARG A 204 9.09 5.23 2.84
CA ARG A 204 9.24 3.78 2.66
C ARG A 204 8.76 3.27 1.31
N HIS A 205 8.40 4.15 0.39
CA HIS A 205 7.72 3.80 -0.85
C HIS A 205 8.60 4.05 -2.08
N LEU A 206 8.47 3.18 -3.08
CA LEU A 206 9.01 3.38 -4.42
C LEU A 206 7.86 3.67 -5.38
N TYR A 207 7.87 4.83 -6.02
CA TYR A 207 6.85 5.25 -6.97
C TYR A 207 7.34 5.05 -8.40
N VAL A 208 6.61 4.28 -9.20
CA VAL A 208 6.93 3.96 -10.59
C VAL A 208 5.87 4.55 -11.52
N PHE A 209 6.31 5.38 -12.48
CA PHE A 209 5.43 6.05 -13.42
C PHE A 209 5.89 5.92 -14.87
N GLY A 210 4.92 5.75 -15.78
CA GLY A 210 5.12 5.78 -17.22
C GLY A 210 5.97 4.62 -17.76
N GLY A 211 6.71 4.92 -18.82
CA GLY A 211 7.47 3.97 -19.63
C GLY A 211 6.66 3.37 -20.78
N ALA A 212 7.33 2.61 -21.63
CA ALA A 212 6.68 1.78 -22.64
C ALA A 212 6.54 0.35 -22.11
N ALA A 213 5.31 -0.14 -21.99
CA ALA A 213 4.99 -1.51 -21.61
C ALA A 213 4.41 -2.23 -22.83
N ASP A 214 5.18 -3.16 -23.40
CA ASP A 214 4.85 -3.80 -24.68
C ASP A 214 4.57 -2.76 -25.79
N ASN A 215 3.30 -2.63 -26.20
CA ASN A 215 2.86 -1.69 -27.24
C ASN A 215 2.03 -0.52 -26.69
N THR A 216 2.03 -0.30 -25.38
CA THR A 216 1.24 0.75 -24.73
C THR A 216 2.11 1.70 -23.89
N LEU A 217 1.59 2.91 -23.67
CA LEU A 217 2.15 3.90 -22.75
C LEU A 217 1.27 3.96 -21.49
N PRO A 218 1.57 3.17 -20.45
CA PRO A 218 0.84 3.26 -19.19
C PRO A 218 0.95 4.65 -18.55
N ASN A 219 -0.15 5.12 -17.96
CA ASN A 219 -0.23 6.35 -17.17
C ASN A 219 -0.59 6.10 -15.70
N GLU A 220 -0.60 4.84 -15.27
CA GLU A 220 -0.82 4.47 -13.88
C GLU A 220 0.43 4.77 -13.03
N LEU A 221 0.21 5.33 -11.84
CA LEU A 221 1.24 5.50 -10.82
C LEU A 221 1.20 4.29 -9.88
N HIS A 222 2.25 3.48 -9.91
CA HIS A 222 2.38 2.34 -9.00
C HIS A 222 3.25 2.72 -7.81
N CYS A 223 2.92 2.19 -6.64
CA CYS A 223 3.65 2.40 -5.40
C CYS A 223 4.02 1.03 -4.80
N TYR A 224 5.30 0.80 -4.55
CA TYR A 224 5.79 -0.37 -3.83
C TYR A 224 6.14 0.02 -2.39
N ASP A 225 5.46 -0.57 -1.41
CA ASP A 225 5.77 -0.42 0.01
C ASP A 225 6.90 -1.40 0.38
N VAL A 226 8.05 -0.88 0.80
CA VAL A 226 9.23 -1.70 1.14
C VAL A 226 9.01 -2.54 2.42
N ASP A 227 8.16 -2.10 3.34
CA ASP A 227 7.86 -2.84 4.58
C ASP A 227 6.96 -4.04 4.31
N SER A 228 5.83 -3.81 3.63
CA SER A 228 4.90 -4.88 3.31
C SER A 228 5.24 -5.61 2.02
N GLN A 229 6.28 -5.19 1.30
CA GLN A 229 6.73 -5.72 0.01
C GLN A 229 5.55 -5.95 -0.95
N SER A 230 4.69 -4.95 -1.06
CA SER A 230 3.42 -5.01 -1.77
C SER A 230 3.29 -3.83 -2.71
N TRP A 231 2.74 -4.06 -3.91
CA TRP A 231 2.37 -2.97 -4.81
C TRP A 231 0.97 -2.45 -4.51
N GLU A 232 0.74 -1.20 -4.88
CA GLU A 232 -0.55 -0.54 -4.95
C GLU A 232 -0.59 0.30 -6.22
N VAL A 233 -1.76 0.42 -6.85
CA VAL A 233 -2.00 1.44 -7.88
C VAL A 233 -2.56 2.65 -7.16
N ILE A 234 -1.85 3.77 -7.23
CA ILE A 234 -2.31 5.01 -6.62
C ILE A 234 -3.45 5.58 -7.47
N HIS A 235 -4.56 5.88 -6.81
CA HIS A 235 -5.70 6.55 -7.41
C HIS A 235 -5.78 7.99 -6.87
N PRO A 236 -5.39 8.99 -7.69
CA PRO A 236 -5.49 10.39 -7.29
C PRO A 236 -6.94 10.84 -7.12
N SER A 237 -7.15 12.00 -6.49
CA SER A 237 -8.48 12.60 -6.34
C SER A 237 -9.14 12.80 -7.71
N LEU A 238 -10.47 12.68 -7.78
CA LEU A 238 -11.26 12.86 -9.00
C LEU A 238 -11.04 14.24 -9.65
N ASP A 239 -10.65 15.24 -8.85
CA ASP A 239 -10.38 16.61 -9.31
C ASP A 239 -8.92 16.80 -9.80
N SER A 240 -8.11 15.74 -9.82
CA SER A 240 -6.70 15.82 -10.22
C SER A 240 -6.51 15.69 -11.73
N GLU A 241 -5.68 16.54 -12.32
CA GLU A 241 -5.23 16.37 -13.70
C GLU A 241 -4.10 15.33 -13.79
N MET A 242 -4.33 14.29 -14.59
CA MET A 242 -3.38 13.18 -14.73
C MET A 242 -2.47 13.34 -15.95
N PRO A 243 -1.16 13.06 -15.84
CA PRO A 243 -0.30 13.03 -17.01
C PRO A 243 -0.73 11.90 -17.95
N SER A 244 -0.71 12.18 -19.24
CA SER A 244 -0.76 11.15 -20.27
C SER A 244 0.41 10.16 -20.16
N GLY A 245 0.20 8.95 -20.68
CA GLY A 245 1.23 7.92 -20.75
C GLY A 245 2.46 8.43 -21.51
N ARG A 246 3.65 8.21 -20.94
CA ARG A 246 4.90 8.80 -21.45
C ARG A 246 6.12 7.97 -21.11
N LEU A 247 7.12 7.97 -21.98
CA LEU A 247 8.43 7.37 -21.72
C LEU A 247 9.57 8.38 -21.87
N PHE A 248 10.74 8.07 -21.31
CA PHE A 248 11.93 8.92 -21.28
C PHE A 248 11.68 10.33 -20.71
N HIS A 249 10.70 10.45 -19.80
CA HIS A 249 10.47 11.64 -19.00
C HIS A 249 11.43 11.67 -17.81
N ALA A 250 11.60 12.85 -17.21
CA ALA A 250 12.34 13.00 -15.96
C ALA A 250 11.36 13.03 -14.78
N ALA A 251 11.79 12.49 -13.64
CA ALA A 251 11.09 12.68 -12.38
C ALA A 251 12.07 12.94 -11.24
N ALA A 252 11.69 13.82 -10.31
CA ALA A 252 12.46 14.13 -9.13
C ALA A 252 11.55 14.37 -7.92
N VAL A 253 12.03 14.02 -6.73
CA VAL A 253 11.35 14.32 -5.47
C VAL A 253 11.92 15.60 -4.90
N ILE A 254 11.03 16.55 -4.62
CA ILE A 254 11.38 17.81 -3.95
C ILE A 254 10.45 17.91 -2.75
N GLN A 255 11.03 17.88 -1.55
CA GLN A 255 10.29 17.85 -0.29
C GLN A 255 9.31 16.66 -0.25
N ASP A 256 8.01 16.94 -0.34
CA ASP A 256 6.89 16.02 -0.18
C ASP A 256 6.14 15.75 -1.49
N ALA A 257 6.73 16.11 -2.64
CA ALA A 257 6.12 15.92 -3.94
C ALA A 257 7.09 15.38 -4.99
N MET A 258 6.54 14.60 -5.92
CA MET A 258 7.17 14.17 -7.15
C MET A 258 6.83 15.14 -8.28
N TYR A 259 7.85 15.60 -9.00
CA TYR A 259 7.70 16.41 -10.20
C TYR A 259 8.01 15.53 -11.41
N ILE A 260 7.12 15.49 -12.40
CA ILE A 260 7.29 14.76 -13.66
C ILE A 260 7.39 15.79 -14.78
N PHE A 261 8.44 15.72 -15.59
CA PHE A 261 8.67 16.68 -16.67
C PHE A 261 8.98 16.00 -18.01
N GLY A 262 8.28 16.49 -19.03
CA GLY A 262 8.50 16.15 -20.43
C GLY A 262 8.27 14.67 -20.77
N GLY A 263 9.16 14.12 -21.61
CA GLY A 263 9.05 12.77 -22.17
C GLY A 263 8.38 12.72 -23.52
N THR A 264 8.31 11.52 -24.09
CA THR A 264 7.63 11.21 -25.34
C THR A 264 6.27 10.60 -25.03
N VAL A 265 5.20 11.21 -25.56
CA VAL A 265 3.82 10.73 -25.49
C VAL A 265 3.42 10.05 -26.81
N ASP A 266 2.14 9.69 -26.96
CA ASP A 266 1.62 9.07 -28.19
C ASP A 266 2.01 9.82 -29.46
N ASN A 267 2.11 9.07 -30.57
CA ASN A 267 2.58 9.55 -31.87
C ASN A 267 3.99 10.17 -31.86
N ASN A 268 4.84 9.74 -30.92
CA ASN A 268 6.22 10.22 -30.75
C ASN A 268 6.34 11.74 -30.51
N VAL A 269 5.30 12.35 -29.94
CA VAL A 269 5.32 13.79 -29.61
C VAL A 269 6.14 14.00 -28.35
N ARG A 270 7.10 14.95 -28.40
CA ARG A 270 7.87 15.35 -27.22
C ARG A 270 7.07 16.40 -26.44
N SER A 271 6.77 16.13 -25.18
CA SER A 271 6.04 17.04 -24.31
C SER A 271 7.00 17.95 -23.53
N GLY A 272 6.58 19.19 -23.28
CA GLY A 272 7.21 20.13 -22.34
C GLY A 272 6.39 20.32 -21.07
N GLU A 273 5.37 19.50 -20.85
CA GLU A 273 4.48 19.59 -19.69
C GLU A 273 5.21 19.21 -18.40
N MET A 274 4.72 19.77 -17.30
CA MET A 274 5.18 19.45 -15.96
C MET A 274 3.98 19.12 -15.07
N TYR A 275 4.09 18.04 -14.31
CA TYR A 275 3.08 17.61 -13.35
C TYR A 275 3.70 17.54 -11.96
N ARG A 276 2.91 17.87 -10.95
CA ARG A 276 3.27 17.73 -9.53
C ARG A 276 2.33 16.71 -8.90
N PHE A 277 2.89 15.63 -8.38
CA PHE A 277 2.19 14.64 -7.59
C PHE A 277 2.56 14.80 -6.11
N GLN A 278 1.57 15.12 -5.28
CA GLN A 278 1.74 15.27 -3.83
C GLN A 278 1.76 13.89 -3.16
N PHE A 279 2.79 13.58 -2.38
CA PHE A 279 2.82 12.35 -1.59
C PHE A 279 1.92 12.45 -0.36
N SER A 280 1.28 11.34 -0.01
CA SER A 280 0.65 11.16 1.30
C SER A 280 1.74 11.03 2.37
N CYS A 281 1.81 11.98 3.29
CA CYS A 281 2.87 12.03 4.32
C CYS A 281 2.43 11.49 5.68
N TYR A 282 1.33 10.75 5.75
CA TYR A 282 0.75 10.24 6.99
C TYR A 282 0.95 8.73 7.18
N PRO A 283 1.10 8.25 8.43
CA PRO A 283 1.39 6.86 8.78
C PRO A 283 0.47 5.83 8.12
N LYS A 284 0.95 4.60 7.92
CA LYS A 284 0.18 3.49 7.32
C LYS A 284 -1.13 3.22 8.06
N CYS A 285 -2.17 2.77 7.34
CA CYS A 285 -3.36 2.23 7.98
C CYS A 285 -3.01 0.92 8.72
N THR A 286 -3.37 0.81 10.00
CA THR A 286 -3.09 -0.36 10.85
C THR A 286 -4.26 -1.35 10.93
N LEU A 287 -5.26 -1.22 10.04
CA LEU A 287 -6.50 -2.00 10.13
C LEU A 287 -6.24 -3.51 10.22
N HIS A 288 -5.37 -4.02 9.34
CA HIS A 288 -5.03 -5.44 9.28
C HIS A 288 -4.28 -5.90 10.53
N GLU A 289 -3.35 -5.09 11.02
CA GLU A 289 -2.55 -5.38 12.20
C GLU A 289 -3.41 -5.36 13.47
N ASP A 290 -4.36 -4.44 13.56
CA ASP A 290 -5.20 -4.26 14.73
C ASP A 290 -6.27 -5.35 14.86
N TYR A 291 -6.89 -5.77 13.76
CA TYR A 291 -7.71 -6.98 13.76
C TYR A 291 -6.87 -8.25 13.96
N GLY A 292 -5.62 -8.28 13.49
CA GLY A 292 -4.67 -9.35 13.81
C GLY A 292 -4.40 -9.47 15.31
N LYS A 293 -4.18 -8.35 16.01
CA LYS A 293 -4.04 -8.33 17.48
C LYS A 293 -5.31 -8.81 18.18
N LEU A 294 -6.49 -8.37 17.72
CA LEU A 294 -7.78 -8.84 18.25
C LEU A 294 -7.95 -10.36 18.08
N TRP A 295 -7.50 -10.90 16.94
CA TRP A 295 -7.43 -12.34 16.77
C TRP A 295 -6.51 -12.92 17.85
N GLU A 296 -5.23 -12.58 17.87
CA GLU A 296 -4.22 -13.15 18.78
C GLU A 296 -4.59 -13.09 20.27
N ASN A 297 -5.16 -11.98 20.73
CA ASN A 297 -5.50 -11.80 22.14
C ASN A 297 -6.80 -12.51 22.57
N ARG A 298 -7.66 -12.92 21.61
CA ARG A 298 -8.95 -13.60 21.83
C ARG A 298 -9.89 -12.84 22.79
N GLN A 299 -9.74 -11.53 22.92
CA GLN A 299 -10.53 -10.71 23.84
C GLN A 299 -11.87 -10.33 23.21
N PHE A 300 -12.95 -10.42 23.97
CA PHE A 300 -14.32 -10.15 23.51
C PHE A 300 -14.91 -11.19 22.53
N CYS A 301 -14.34 -12.40 22.46
CA CYS A 301 -14.93 -13.49 21.68
C CYS A 301 -16.36 -13.81 22.15
N ASP A 302 -17.27 -13.91 21.19
CA ASP A 302 -18.71 -14.06 21.38
C ASP A 302 -19.27 -15.30 20.64
N VAL A 303 -18.42 -16.05 19.96
CA VAL A 303 -18.74 -17.32 19.29
C VAL A 303 -17.61 -18.34 19.47
N GLU A 304 -18.00 -19.59 19.66
CA GLU A 304 -17.11 -20.76 19.67
C GLU A 304 -17.49 -21.70 18.52
N PHE A 305 -16.51 -22.05 17.69
CA PHE A 305 -16.66 -23.02 16.60
C PHE A 305 -16.18 -24.39 17.06
N ILE A 306 -17.05 -25.40 16.92
CA ILE A 306 -16.75 -26.79 17.26
C ILE A 306 -16.48 -27.56 15.97
N LEU A 307 -15.25 -28.06 15.81
CA LEU A 307 -14.66 -28.48 14.55
C LEU A 307 -14.35 -29.97 14.51
N GLY A 308 -14.61 -30.58 13.36
CA GLY A 308 -14.27 -31.97 13.06
C GLY A 308 -14.96 -32.99 13.96
N GLU A 309 -14.53 -34.24 13.87
CA GLU A 309 -15.01 -35.34 14.72
C GLU A 309 -14.44 -35.28 16.15
N ARG A 310 -13.30 -34.59 16.32
CA ARG A 310 -12.61 -34.43 17.62
C ARG A 310 -13.20 -33.30 18.46
N GLU A 311 -14.20 -32.58 17.95
CA GLU A 311 -14.86 -31.45 18.60
C GLU A 311 -13.87 -30.39 19.12
N GLU A 312 -12.84 -30.11 18.33
CA GLU A 312 -11.85 -29.08 18.65
C GLU A 312 -12.50 -27.69 18.62
N ARG A 313 -12.11 -26.81 19.54
CA ARG A 313 -12.78 -25.53 19.78
C ARG A 313 -11.92 -24.36 19.32
N VAL A 314 -12.48 -23.50 18.49
CA VAL A 314 -11.85 -22.26 18.02
C VAL A 314 -12.75 -21.08 18.34
N LEU A 315 -12.24 -20.11 19.10
CA LEU A 315 -12.95 -18.89 19.46
C LEU A 315 -12.93 -17.86 18.31
N GLY A 316 -13.95 -17.02 18.25
CA GLY A 316 -14.01 -15.93 17.29
C GLY A 316 -14.95 -14.79 17.67
N HIS A 317 -15.05 -13.82 16.76
CA HIS A 317 -15.89 -12.64 16.87
C HIS A 317 -16.94 -12.65 15.76
N ILE A 318 -18.22 -12.70 16.11
CA ILE A 318 -19.36 -12.71 15.19
C ILE A 318 -19.26 -11.52 14.23
N ALA A 319 -18.93 -10.32 14.75
CA ALA A 319 -18.82 -9.12 13.93
C ALA A 319 -17.83 -9.28 12.77
N ILE A 320 -16.62 -9.81 13.03
CA ILE A 320 -15.59 -10.02 12.00
C ILE A 320 -15.97 -11.17 11.08
N VAL A 321 -16.39 -12.31 11.64
CA VAL A 321 -16.69 -13.51 10.84
C VAL A 321 -17.86 -13.29 9.89
N THR A 322 -18.93 -12.64 10.35
CA THR A 322 -20.14 -12.41 9.53
C THR A 322 -19.99 -11.27 8.53
N ALA A 323 -19.05 -10.35 8.74
CA ALA A 323 -18.66 -9.36 7.74
C ALA A 323 -17.90 -10.02 6.59
N ARG A 324 -17.03 -10.98 6.89
CA ARG A 324 -16.05 -11.54 5.94
C ARG A 324 -16.48 -12.85 5.27
N CYS A 325 -17.43 -13.59 5.85
CA CYS A 325 -17.84 -14.88 5.33
C CYS A 325 -19.36 -15.07 5.39
N GLN A 326 -20.01 -15.00 4.22
CA GLN A 326 -21.46 -15.19 4.10
C GLN A 326 -21.90 -16.62 4.46
N TRP A 327 -21.03 -17.62 4.25
CA TRP A 327 -21.34 -18.99 4.66
C TRP A 327 -21.39 -19.12 6.19
N LEU A 328 -20.37 -18.62 6.89
CA LEU A 328 -20.32 -18.63 8.36
C LEU A 328 -21.43 -17.74 8.96
N ARG A 329 -21.78 -16.62 8.31
CA ARG A 329 -22.95 -15.81 8.67
C ARG A 329 -24.23 -16.64 8.74
N ARG A 330 -24.50 -17.45 7.73
CA ARG A 330 -25.69 -18.33 7.72
C ARG A 330 -25.65 -19.36 8.84
N LYS A 331 -24.48 -19.94 9.14
CA LYS A 331 -24.32 -20.90 10.24
C LYS A 331 -24.53 -20.25 11.62
N ILE A 332 -24.02 -19.05 11.82
CA ILE A 332 -24.21 -18.26 13.05
C ILE A 332 -25.70 -17.92 13.23
N LEU A 333 -26.39 -17.48 12.18
CA LEU A 333 -27.84 -17.20 12.25
C LEU A 333 -28.65 -18.46 12.59
N GLN A 334 -28.31 -19.61 12.01
CA GLN A 334 -28.94 -20.89 12.35
C GLN A 334 -28.69 -21.30 13.81
N ALA A 335 -27.47 -21.09 14.32
CA ALA A 335 -27.14 -21.38 15.71
C ALA A 335 -27.91 -20.47 16.68
N ARG A 336 -28.00 -19.15 16.38
CA ARG A 336 -28.78 -18.20 17.17
C ARG A 336 -30.26 -18.59 17.23
N GLU A 337 -30.83 -19.03 16.11
CA GLU A 337 -32.22 -19.46 16.06
C GLU A 337 -32.47 -20.72 16.91
N ARG A 338 -31.56 -21.71 16.84
CA ARG A 338 -31.62 -22.91 17.71
C ARG A 338 -31.51 -22.56 19.18
N GLN A 339 -30.62 -21.64 19.55
CA GLN A 339 -30.46 -21.18 20.93
C GLN A 339 -31.72 -20.47 21.43
N ARG A 340 -32.35 -19.64 20.60
CA ARG A 340 -33.65 -19.00 20.89
C ARG A 340 -34.77 -20.02 21.08
N GLN A 341 -34.84 -21.05 20.24
CA GLN A 341 -35.83 -22.12 20.34
C GLN A 341 -35.67 -22.92 21.63
N ARG A 342 -34.43 -23.29 22.00
CA ARG A 342 -34.13 -23.94 23.28
C ARG A 342 -34.54 -23.09 24.47
N THR A 343 -34.16 -21.81 24.47
CA THR A 343 -34.51 -20.89 25.56
C THR A 343 -36.02 -20.74 25.72
N LYS A 344 -36.78 -20.71 24.61
CA LYS A 344 -38.25 -20.68 24.64
C LYS A 344 -38.84 -21.99 25.18
N GLN A 345 -38.27 -23.13 24.80
CA GLN A 345 -38.71 -24.44 25.28
C GLN A 345 -38.44 -24.61 26.78
N ASP A 346 -37.24 -24.24 27.25
CA ASP A 346 -36.88 -24.25 28.66
C ASP A 346 -37.80 -23.31 29.48
N SER A 347 -38.17 -22.14 28.94
CA SER A 347 -39.11 -21.22 29.61
C SER A 347 -40.56 -21.71 29.65
N CYS A 348 -40.96 -22.59 28.72
CA CYS A 348 -42.28 -23.22 28.74
C CYS A 348 -42.32 -24.41 29.71
N GLU A 349 -41.26 -25.20 29.80
CA GLU A 349 -41.15 -26.32 30.74
C GLU A 349 -41.06 -25.85 32.20
N GLU A 350 -40.36 -24.73 32.49
CA GLU A 350 -40.37 -24.09 33.82
C GLU A 350 -41.74 -23.52 34.23
N SER A 351 -42.66 -23.28 33.28
CA SER A 351 -44.02 -22.82 33.59
C SER A 351 -45.02 -23.93 33.90
N ASP A 352 -44.68 -25.19 33.60
CA ASP A 352 -45.56 -26.37 33.80
C ASP A 352 -45.14 -27.22 35.02
N GLU A 353 -43.87 -27.15 35.46
CA GLU A 353 -43.39 -27.78 36.69
C GLU A 353 -43.02 -26.74 37.78
N GLY A 354 -43.96 -26.40 38.67
CA GLY A 354 -43.59 -25.94 40.01
C GLY A 354 -44.21 -24.66 40.55
N ALA A 355 -45.53 -24.65 40.74
CA ALA A 355 -46.10 -23.93 41.89
C ALA A 355 -45.75 -24.68 43.19
N THR A 356 -44.50 -24.58 43.67
CA THR A 356 -44.07 -24.76 45.08
C THR A 356 -42.55 -24.73 45.20
N GLY A 357 -41.99 -23.62 45.71
CA GLY A 357 -40.63 -23.63 46.30
C GLY A 357 -39.75 -22.40 46.02
N GLY A 358 -39.72 -21.48 47.00
CA GLY A 358 -38.64 -20.55 47.34
C GLY A 358 -37.69 -20.04 46.24
N GLY A 359 -37.90 -18.79 45.80
CA GLY A 359 -37.00 -18.07 44.91
C GLY A 359 -35.60 -17.89 45.50
N ILE A 360 -34.62 -18.56 44.89
CA ILE A 360 -33.22 -18.15 44.91
C ILE A 360 -33.02 -17.34 43.63
N HIS A 361 -32.82 -16.03 43.78
CA HIS A 361 -32.36 -15.15 42.71
C HIS A 361 -31.06 -15.73 42.12
N ARG A 362 -31.12 -16.28 40.89
CA ARG A 362 -29.92 -16.53 40.09
C ARG A 362 -29.28 -15.17 39.77
N PRO A 363 -27.98 -14.99 40.02
CA PRO A 363 -27.30 -13.76 39.66
C PRO A 363 -27.34 -13.60 38.14
N SER A 364 -27.46 -12.36 37.68
CA SER A 364 -27.43 -11.91 36.28
C SER A 364 -26.21 -12.46 35.55
N GLY A 365 -26.34 -13.67 35.01
CA GLY A 365 -25.27 -14.44 34.39
C GLY A 365 -25.06 -13.99 32.95
N ARG A 366 -23.79 -13.80 32.57
CA ARG A 366 -23.34 -13.64 31.17
C ARG A 366 -24.14 -14.57 30.25
N GLN A 367 -24.71 -14.02 29.18
CA GLN A 367 -25.33 -14.85 28.16
C GLN A 367 -24.32 -15.94 27.72
N PRO A 368 -24.75 -17.20 27.62
CA PRO A 368 -23.86 -18.28 27.21
C PRO A 368 -23.34 -18.01 25.79
N MET A 369 -22.05 -18.26 25.59
CA MET A 369 -21.35 -18.08 24.33
C MET A 369 -22.04 -18.90 23.23
N LEU A 370 -22.14 -18.34 22.01
CA LEU A 370 -22.80 -19.02 20.90
C LEU A 370 -21.91 -20.15 20.37
N GLU A 371 -22.41 -21.38 20.39
CA GLU A 371 -21.70 -22.53 19.82
C GLU A 371 -22.15 -22.82 18.37
N VAL A 372 -21.19 -22.97 17.46
CA VAL A 372 -21.43 -23.27 16.04
C VAL A 372 -20.63 -24.50 15.62
N SER A 373 -21.32 -25.60 15.32
CA SER A 373 -20.68 -26.85 14.88
C SER A 373 -20.43 -26.89 13.36
N ILE A 374 -19.21 -27.23 12.96
CA ILE A 374 -18.73 -27.40 11.58
C ILE A 374 -17.95 -28.72 11.52
N ARG A 375 -18.59 -29.79 11.06
CA ARG A 375 -17.99 -31.15 11.07
C ARG A 375 -17.01 -31.35 9.91
N GLU A 376 -17.19 -30.59 8.85
CA GLU A 376 -16.44 -30.67 7.60
C GLU A 376 -15.05 -29.99 7.64
N ALA A 377 -14.70 -29.32 8.74
CA ALA A 377 -13.45 -28.58 8.89
C ALA A 377 -12.64 -29.09 10.09
N GLU A 378 -11.33 -29.26 9.89
CA GLU A 378 -10.37 -29.51 10.97
C GLU A 378 -9.87 -28.21 11.59
N ALA A 379 -9.37 -28.27 12.83
CA ALA A 379 -8.99 -27.08 13.58
C ALA A 379 -7.86 -26.28 12.92
N GLN A 380 -6.77 -26.93 12.53
CA GLN A 380 -5.58 -26.24 12.02
C GLN A 380 -5.84 -25.47 10.71
N PRO A 381 -6.46 -26.05 9.65
CA PRO A 381 -6.83 -25.28 8.46
C PRO A 381 -7.86 -24.19 8.76
N PHE A 382 -8.79 -24.43 9.69
CA PHE A 382 -9.79 -23.45 10.09
C PHE A 382 -9.17 -22.24 10.81
N GLU A 383 -8.14 -22.44 11.64
CA GLU A 383 -7.41 -21.32 12.27
C GLU A 383 -6.71 -20.43 11.26
N VAL A 384 -6.11 -21.00 10.21
CA VAL A 384 -5.50 -20.24 9.10
C VAL A 384 -6.58 -19.46 8.33
N LEU A 385 -7.72 -20.09 8.06
CA LEU A 385 -8.88 -19.41 7.45
C LEU A 385 -9.36 -18.26 8.34
N MET A 386 -9.46 -18.47 9.64
CA MET A 386 -9.85 -17.43 10.59
C MET A 386 -8.83 -16.29 10.59
N GLN A 387 -7.53 -16.56 10.66
CA GLN A 387 -6.49 -15.54 10.56
C GLN A 387 -6.65 -14.68 9.28
N PHE A 388 -6.99 -15.31 8.15
CA PHE A 388 -7.32 -14.60 6.91
C PHE A 388 -8.56 -13.71 7.05
N LEU A 389 -9.64 -14.16 7.72
CA LEU A 389 -10.82 -13.31 7.95
C LEU A 389 -10.48 -12.05 8.76
N TYR A 390 -9.51 -12.08 9.68
CA TYR A 390 -9.13 -10.88 10.45
C TYR A 390 -8.14 -10.00 9.70
N THR A 391 -7.19 -10.60 8.98
CA THR A 391 -6.01 -9.87 8.48
C THR A 391 -5.99 -9.68 6.97
N ASP A 392 -6.88 -10.35 6.23
CA ASP A 392 -6.86 -10.44 4.76
C ASP A 392 -5.56 -11.02 4.18
N LYS A 393 -4.77 -11.70 5.02
CA LYS A 393 -3.45 -12.23 4.71
C LYS A 393 -3.35 -13.67 5.20
N ILE A 394 -2.57 -14.47 4.48
CA ILE A 394 -2.10 -15.77 4.96
C ILE A 394 -0.61 -15.61 5.23
N GLN A 395 -0.15 -16.06 6.39
CA GLN A 395 1.29 -16.19 6.61
C GLN A 395 1.79 -17.40 5.84
N TYR A 396 2.68 -17.17 4.89
CA TYR A 396 3.25 -18.26 4.10
C TYR A 396 4.27 -19.02 4.93
N PRO A 397 4.07 -20.34 5.07
CA PRO A 397 5.11 -21.16 5.64
C PRO A 397 6.34 -21.24 4.71
N ARG A 398 7.40 -21.93 5.15
CA ARG A 398 8.66 -21.97 4.42
C ARG A 398 8.50 -22.70 3.07
N ARG A 399 8.89 -22.04 1.97
CA ARG A 399 8.77 -22.59 0.60
C ARG A 399 9.41 -23.98 0.51
N GLY A 400 8.69 -24.93 -0.08
CA GLY A 400 9.17 -26.28 -0.36
C GLY A 400 8.88 -27.33 0.73
N HIS A 401 8.47 -26.94 1.94
CA HIS A 401 8.07 -27.92 2.96
C HIS A 401 6.70 -28.54 2.63
N VAL A 402 6.68 -29.85 2.34
CA VAL A 402 5.47 -30.57 1.90
C VAL A 402 4.30 -30.36 2.86
N GLN A 403 4.53 -30.46 4.18
CA GLN A 403 3.47 -30.33 5.20
C GLN A 403 2.75 -28.99 5.14
N ASP A 404 3.50 -27.92 4.86
CA ASP A 404 2.95 -26.59 4.75
C ASP A 404 2.09 -26.43 3.49
N VAL A 405 2.53 -27.03 2.38
CA VAL A 405 1.75 -27.06 1.13
C VAL A 405 0.45 -27.84 1.35
N LEU A 406 0.51 -28.98 2.03
CA LEU A 406 -0.67 -29.80 2.33
C LEU A 406 -1.67 -29.03 3.23
N LEU A 407 -1.19 -28.33 4.26
CA LEU A 407 -2.04 -27.48 5.10
C LEU A 407 -2.78 -26.43 4.26
N ILE A 408 -2.09 -25.75 3.34
CA ILE A 408 -2.72 -24.74 2.48
C ILE A 408 -3.68 -25.38 1.47
N MET A 409 -3.50 -26.64 1.07
CA MET A 409 -4.49 -27.37 0.27
C MET A 409 -5.78 -27.65 1.05
N ASP A 410 -5.69 -27.96 2.35
CA ASP A 410 -6.87 -28.10 3.20
C ASP A 410 -7.59 -26.76 3.38
N VAL A 411 -6.84 -25.66 3.56
CA VAL A 411 -7.39 -24.29 3.59
C VAL A 411 -8.07 -23.95 2.25
N TYR A 412 -7.48 -24.32 1.11
CA TYR A 412 -8.06 -24.13 -0.22
C TYR A 412 -9.41 -24.84 -0.34
N LYS A 413 -9.52 -26.09 0.13
CA LYS A 413 -10.78 -26.82 0.15
C LYS A 413 -11.84 -26.14 1.02
N LEU A 414 -11.44 -25.60 2.18
CA LEU A 414 -12.35 -24.80 3.02
C LEU A 414 -12.78 -23.51 2.32
N ALA A 415 -11.86 -22.82 1.63
CA ALA A 415 -12.15 -21.60 0.88
C ALA A 415 -13.21 -21.84 -0.20
N LEU A 416 -13.10 -22.93 -0.97
CA LEU A 416 -14.11 -23.37 -1.94
C LEU A 416 -15.46 -23.66 -1.26
N SER A 417 -15.42 -24.41 -0.16
CA SER A 417 -16.62 -24.81 0.58
C SER A 417 -17.37 -23.60 1.18
N PHE A 418 -16.62 -22.61 1.66
CA PHE A 418 -17.13 -21.42 2.32
C PHE A 418 -17.35 -20.25 1.35
N LYS A 419 -16.99 -20.43 0.07
CA LYS A 419 -17.11 -19.46 -1.03
C LYS A 419 -16.30 -18.17 -0.78
N LEU A 420 -15.03 -18.33 -0.45
CA LEU A 420 -14.09 -17.23 -0.24
C LEU A 420 -13.17 -17.06 -1.45
N SER A 421 -13.64 -16.39 -2.52
CA SER A 421 -12.91 -16.27 -3.80
C SER A 421 -11.48 -15.72 -3.65
N ARG A 422 -11.30 -14.72 -2.78
CA ARG A 422 -9.97 -14.14 -2.52
C ARG A 422 -9.03 -15.14 -1.87
N LEU A 423 -9.49 -15.86 -0.85
CA LEU A 423 -8.70 -16.90 -0.17
C LEU A 423 -8.37 -18.06 -1.10
N GLU A 424 -9.35 -18.46 -1.92
CA GLU A 424 -9.19 -19.49 -2.96
C GLU A 424 -7.98 -19.19 -3.85
N GLN A 425 -7.92 -17.97 -4.39
CA GLN A 425 -6.81 -17.52 -5.24
C GLN A 425 -5.47 -17.50 -4.51
N LEU A 426 -5.44 -16.96 -3.28
CA LEU A 426 -4.21 -16.92 -2.48
C LEU A 426 -3.64 -18.33 -2.27
N CYS A 427 -4.51 -19.30 -1.95
CA CYS A 427 -4.09 -20.69 -1.78
C CYS A 427 -3.56 -21.29 -3.09
N VAL A 428 -4.29 -21.15 -4.20
CA VAL A 428 -3.85 -21.68 -5.51
C VAL A 428 -2.49 -21.11 -5.89
N GLN A 429 -2.33 -19.79 -5.77
CA GLN A 429 -1.10 -19.09 -6.13
C GLN A 429 0.09 -19.57 -5.28
N TYR A 430 -0.11 -19.74 -3.98
CA TYR A 430 0.93 -20.27 -3.09
C TYR A 430 1.32 -21.69 -3.46
N ILE A 431 0.33 -22.56 -3.66
CA ILE A 431 0.58 -23.96 -3.93
C ILE A 431 1.32 -24.08 -5.25
N GLU A 432 0.84 -23.45 -6.33
CA GLU A 432 1.50 -23.45 -7.64
C GLU A 432 2.94 -22.93 -7.60
N ALA A 433 3.20 -21.87 -6.82
CA ALA A 433 4.55 -21.33 -6.64
C ALA A 433 5.47 -22.22 -5.77
N SER A 434 4.88 -23.10 -4.97
CA SER A 434 5.59 -23.99 -4.04
C SER A 434 5.80 -25.40 -4.61
N VAL A 435 5.12 -25.78 -5.70
CA VAL A 435 5.32 -27.07 -6.36
C VAL A 435 6.71 -27.15 -6.98
N ASP A 436 7.46 -28.18 -6.60
CA ASP A 436 8.79 -28.49 -7.12
C ASP A 436 8.97 -29.99 -7.38
N LEU A 437 10.17 -30.40 -7.81
CA LEU A 437 10.48 -31.80 -8.12
C LEU A 437 10.37 -32.73 -6.90
N GLN A 438 10.53 -32.22 -5.68
CA GLN A 438 10.53 -33.01 -4.45
C GLN A 438 9.11 -33.25 -3.93
N ASN A 439 8.21 -32.28 -4.08
CA ASN A 439 6.88 -32.34 -3.46
C ASN A 439 5.73 -32.64 -4.45
N VAL A 440 5.93 -32.50 -5.76
CA VAL A 440 4.85 -32.52 -6.76
C VAL A 440 3.95 -33.77 -6.69
N LEU A 441 4.51 -34.95 -6.40
CA LEU A 441 3.74 -36.19 -6.34
C LEU A 441 2.80 -36.23 -5.14
N SER A 442 3.28 -35.81 -3.96
CA SER A 442 2.46 -35.73 -2.75
C SER A 442 1.34 -34.69 -2.91
N VAL A 443 1.66 -33.54 -3.50
CA VAL A 443 0.67 -32.49 -3.82
C VAL A 443 -0.36 -33.02 -4.82
N CYS A 444 0.07 -33.72 -5.88
CA CYS A 444 -0.83 -34.29 -6.89
C CYS A 444 -1.78 -35.34 -6.30
N GLU A 445 -1.27 -36.23 -5.43
CA GLU A 445 -2.08 -37.25 -4.79
C GLU A 445 -3.10 -36.65 -3.83
N ASN A 446 -2.67 -35.67 -3.03
CA ASN A 446 -3.56 -34.99 -2.10
C ASN A 446 -4.63 -34.17 -2.85
N ALA A 447 -4.28 -33.50 -3.95
CA ALA A 447 -5.23 -32.77 -4.79
C ALA A 447 -6.32 -33.72 -5.33
N ASN A 448 -5.96 -34.95 -5.69
CA ASN A 448 -6.92 -35.97 -6.09
C ASN A 448 -7.82 -36.43 -4.92
N LYS A 449 -7.28 -36.59 -3.71
CA LYS A 449 -8.05 -36.95 -2.50
C LYS A 449 -9.05 -35.86 -2.11
N LEU A 450 -8.64 -34.60 -2.20
CA LEU A 450 -9.47 -33.44 -1.89
C LEU A 450 -10.40 -33.01 -3.04
N GLN A 451 -10.31 -33.66 -4.21
CA GLN A 451 -11.08 -33.34 -5.42
C GLN A 451 -10.83 -31.91 -5.95
N LEU A 452 -9.56 -31.50 -5.93
CA LEU A 452 -9.09 -30.19 -6.39
C LEU A 452 -8.57 -30.27 -7.82
N ASP A 453 -9.50 -30.33 -8.79
CA ASP A 453 -9.19 -30.65 -10.19
C ASP A 453 -8.22 -29.67 -10.85
N GLN A 454 -8.38 -28.37 -10.62
CA GLN A 454 -7.49 -27.34 -11.18
C GLN A 454 -6.04 -27.50 -10.70
N LEU A 455 -5.85 -27.83 -9.42
CA LEU A 455 -4.53 -28.01 -8.85
C LEU A 455 -3.91 -29.33 -9.30
N LYS A 456 -4.71 -30.41 -9.35
CA LYS A 456 -4.30 -31.70 -9.90
C LYS A 456 -3.81 -31.52 -11.34
N GLU A 457 -4.53 -30.76 -12.15
CA GLU A 457 -4.17 -30.42 -13.53
C GLU A 457 -2.81 -29.69 -13.62
N HIS A 458 -2.58 -28.72 -12.73
CA HIS A 458 -1.28 -28.02 -12.63
C HIS A 458 -0.14 -28.99 -12.32
N CYS A 459 -0.30 -29.85 -11.29
CA CYS A 459 0.71 -30.83 -10.91
C CYS A 459 1.01 -31.81 -12.05
N LEU A 460 -0.03 -32.33 -12.71
CA LEU A 460 0.13 -33.23 -13.85
C LEU A 460 0.90 -32.55 -14.99
N ASN A 461 0.59 -31.29 -15.32
CA ASN A 461 1.32 -30.50 -16.30
C ASN A 461 2.78 -30.26 -15.91
N PHE A 462 3.07 -30.07 -14.62
CA PHE A 462 4.43 -29.94 -14.11
C PHE A 462 5.23 -31.24 -14.29
N VAL A 463 4.64 -32.39 -13.94
CA VAL A 463 5.29 -33.71 -14.01
C VAL A 463 5.62 -34.10 -15.45
N VAL A 464 4.72 -33.88 -16.41
CA VAL A 464 4.91 -34.35 -17.80
C VAL A 464 5.88 -33.51 -18.64
N LYS A 465 6.34 -32.35 -18.12
CA LYS A 465 7.38 -31.53 -18.77
C LYS A 465 8.63 -32.37 -19.02
N GLU A 466 9.22 -32.25 -20.21
CA GLU A 466 10.39 -33.05 -20.61
C GLU A 466 11.57 -32.94 -19.64
N SER A 467 11.81 -31.75 -19.09
CA SER A 467 12.86 -31.49 -18.11
C SER A 467 12.63 -32.19 -16.76
N HIS A 468 11.38 -32.51 -16.41
CA HIS A 468 11.01 -32.98 -15.07
C HIS A 468 10.66 -34.46 -15.03
N PHE A 469 10.01 -34.98 -16.08
CA PHE A 469 9.40 -36.30 -16.08
C PHE A 469 10.35 -37.42 -15.64
N ASN A 470 11.54 -37.49 -16.25
CA ASN A 470 12.53 -38.52 -15.93
C ASN A 470 13.03 -38.44 -14.48
N GLN A 471 13.10 -37.24 -13.91
CA GLN A 471 13.52 -37.05 -12.53
C GLN A 471 12.42 -37.51 -11.57
N VAL A 472 11.17 -37.14 -11.86
CA VAL A 472 10.01 -37.46 -11.01
C VAL A 472 9.72 -38.96 -10.98
N ILE A 473 9.76 -39.68 -12.10
CA ILE A 473 9.46 -41.13 -12.14
C ILE A 473 10.51 -41.99 -11.41
N MET A 474 11.72 -41.47 -11.21
CA MET A 474 12.81 -42.17 -10.51
C MET A 474 12.78 -41.96 -8.99
N THR A 475 11.83 -41.16 -8.49
CA THR A 475 11.64 -40.91 -7.06
C THR A 475 10.93 -42.09 -6.38
N ARG A 476 11.20 -42.31 -5.09
CA ARG A 476 10.55 -43.38 -4.30
C ARG A 476 9.06 -43.09 -4.10
N GLU A 477 8.71 -41.83 -4.09
CA GLU A 477 7.36 -41.29 -3.94
C GLU A 477 6.46 -41.74 -5.09
N PHE A 478 7.01 -41.95 -6.30
CA PHE A 478 6.26 -42.43 -7.45
C PHE A 478 5.77 -43.88 -7.27
N GLU A 479 6.55 -44.74 -6.61
CA GLU A 479 6.17 -46.14 -6.32
C GLU A 479 4.95 -46.24 -5.39
N HIS A 480 4.78 -45.25 -4.52
CA HIS A 480 3.70 -45.21 -3.53
C HIS A 480 2.42 -44.54 -4.06
N LEU A 481 2.46 -44.02 -5.28
CA LEU A 481 1.34 -43.30 -5.88
C LEU A 481 0.18 -44.27 -6.20
N SER A 482 -1.06 -43.80 -6.03
CA SER A 482 -2.23 -44.62 -6.37
C SER A 482 -2.24 -45.03 -7.85
N THR A 483 -2.62 -46.29 -8.13
CA THR A 483 -2.67 -46.84 -9.50
C THR A 483 -3.44 -45.98 -10.50
N PRO A 484 -4.61 -45.39 -10.17
CA PRO A 484 -5.33 -44.50 -11.08
C PRO A 484 -4.50 -43.28 -11.50
N LEU A 485 -3.76 -42.68 -10.57
CA LEU A 485 -2.98 -41.47 -10.81
C LEU A 485 -1.72 -41.77 -11.63
N ILE A 486 -1.08 -42.92 -11.44
CA ILE A 486 0.03 -43.39 -12.29
C ILE A 486 -0.44 -43.53 -13.75
N VAL A 487 -1.59 -44.20 -13.96
CA VAL A 487 -2.16 -44.38 -15.30
C VAL A 487 -2.47 -43.03 -15.95
N GLU A 488 -2.97 -42.07 -15.19
CA GLU A 488 -3.28 -40.72 -15.65
C GLU A 488 -2.02 -39.95 -16.07
N ILE A 489 -0.95 -39.99 -15.27
CA ILE A 489 0.36 -39.37 -15.60
C ILE A 489 0.91 -39.95 -16.91
N VAL A 490 0.89 -41.28 -17.05
CA VAL A 490 1.40 -41.97 -18.25
C VAL A 490 0.59 -41.61 -19.49
N ARG A 491 -0.75 -41.62 -19.40
CA ARG A 491 -1.63 -41.23 -20.51
C ARG A 491 -1.38 -39.80 -20.96
N ARG A 492 -1.24 -38.88 -20.01
CA ARG A 492 -0.99 -37.46 -20.29
C ARG A 492 0.35 -37.21 -20.95
N LYS A 493 1.37 -38.02 -20.64
CA LYS A 493 2.67 -37.96 -21.32
C LYS A 493 2.58 -38.45 -22.77
N GLN A 494 1.76 -39.47 -23.04
CA GLN A 494 1.54 -40.01 -24.38
C GLN A 494 0.66 -39.09 -25.24
N GLN A 495 -0.35 -38.48 -24.64
CA GLN A 495 -1.31 -37.60 -25.30
C GLN A 495 -1.51 -36.32 -24.46
N PRO A 496 -0.69 -35.28 -24.67
CA PRO A 496 -0.85 -34.03 -23.95
C PRO A 496 -2.17 -33.35 -24.36
N PRO A 497 -2.99 -32.89 -23.40
CA PRO A 497 -4.25 -32.25 -23.72
C PRO A 497 -4.04 -30.91 -24.46
N PRO A 498 -4.98 -30.51 -25.33
CA PRO A 498 -4.94 -29.20 -25.97
C PRO A 498 -5.00 -28.09 -24.93
N ARG A 499 -4.21 -27.03 -25.12
CA ARG A 499 -4.23 -25.86 -24.23
C ARG A 499 -5.58 -25.14 -24.37
N LEU A 500 -6.38 -25.20 -23.32
CA LEU A 500 -7.59 -24.39 -23.18
C LEU A 500 -7.18 -23.06 -22.53
N TYR A 501 -7.30 -21.96 -23.27
CA TYR A 501 -7.24 -20.62 -22.68
C TYR A 501 -8.64 -20.28 -22.17
N SER A 502 -8.75 -20.01 -20.88
CA SER A 502 -9.97 -19.44 -20.30
C SER A 502 -9.88 -17.91 -20.41
N ASP A 503 -10.77 -17.31 -21.20
CA ASP A 503 -10.91 -15.85 -21.33
C ASP A 503 -11.81 -15.25 -20.24
N GLN A 504 -12.21 -16.01 -19.21
CA GLN A 504 -13.06 -15.49 -18.15
C GLN A 504 -12.27 -14.63 -17.15
N PRO A 505 -12.75 -13.43 -16.80
CA PRO A 505 -12.13 -12.62 -15.77
C PRO A 505 -12.16 -13.37 -14.43
N VAL A 506 -11.00 -13.45 -13.79
CA VAL A 506 -10.84 -14.15 -12.50
C VAL A 506 -11.48 -13.31 -11.40
N ASP A 507 -12.46 -13.85 -10.66
CA ASP A 507 -13.12 -13.15 -9.54
C ASP A 507 -12.18 -13.05 -8.33
N ILE A 508 -11.57 -11.88 -8.14
CA ILE A 508 -10.60 -11.58 -7.06
C ILE A 508 -11.27 -11.48 -5.67
N GLY A 509 -12.61 -11.53 -5.60
CA GLY A 509 -13.37 -11.37 -4.36
C GLY A 509 -13.21 -9.98 -3.75
N THR A 510 -13.60 -9.85 -2.48
CA THR A 510 -13.59 -8.60 -1.73
C THR A 510 -12.46 -8.54 -0.70
N SER A 511 -11.95 -7.33 -0.46
CA SER A 511 -10.95 -7.05 0.57
C SER A 511 -11.58 -6.82 1.95
N LEU A 512 -10.78 -6.93 3.01
CA LEU A 512 -11.19 -6.58 4.38
C LEU A 512 -11.84 -5.19 4.48
N VAL A 513 -11.27 -4.20 3.79
CA VAL A 513 -11.77 -2.82 3.77
C VAL A 513 -13.15 -2.74 3.12
N GLN A 514 -13.36 -3.42 1.99
CA GLN A 514 -14.65 -3.44 1.29
C GLN A 514 -15.74 -4.13 2.12
N ASP A 515 -15.42 -5.29 2.71
CA ASP A 515 -16.38 -6.05 3.54
C ASP A 515 -16.79 -5.26 4.79
N THR A 516 -15.82 -4.68 5.50
CA THR A 516 -16.08 -3.89 6.72
C THR A 516 -16.79 -2.58 6.43
N LYS A 517 -16.54 -1.94 5.29
CA LYS A 517 -17.31 -0.80 4.79
C LYS A 517 -18.78 -1.19 4.57
N ALA A 518 -19.04 -2.24 3.78
CA ALA A 518 -20.40 -2.71 3.52
C ALA A 518 -21.14 -3.12 4.81
N TYR A 519 -20.38 -3.62 5.80
CA TYR A 519 -20.90 -3.98 7.12
C TYR A 519 -21.37 -2.75 7.92
N LEU A 520 -20.59 -1.65 7.92
CA LEU A 520 -20.97 -0.37 8.55
C LEU A 520 -22.17 0.31 7.85
N GLU A 521 -22.24 0.20 6.52
CA GLU A 521 -23.27 0.80 5.67
C GLU A 521 -24.63 0.08 5.72
N GLY A 522 -24.75 -0.99 6.50
CA GLY A 522 -26.02 -1.65 6.80
C GLY A 522 -25.94 -3.16 6.89
N GLY A 523 -24.90 -3.78 6.30
CA GLY A 523 -24.74 -5.23 6.27
C GLY A 523 -24.58 -5.89 7.64
N GLY A 524 -24.23 -5.14 8.69
CA GLY A 524 -23.99 -5.64 10.05
C GLY A 524 -25.07 -5.36 11.10
N LEU A 525 -26.14 -4.64 10.77
CA LEU A 525 -27.09 -4.13 11.78
C LEU A 525 -27.67 -5.20 12.71
N GLU A 526 -27.90 -6.42 12.22
CA GLU A 526 -28.45 -7.55 13.02
C GLU A 526 -27.44 -8.16 14.02
N PHE A 527 -26.18 -7.77 13.94
CA PHE A 527 -25.09 -8.24 14.80
C PHE A 527 -24.53 -7.15 15.71
N CYS A 528 -25.08 -5.92 15.66
CA CYS A 528 -24.71 -4.86 16.58
C CYS A 528 -25.01 -5.28 18.03
N ASP A 529 -24.03 -5.07 18.91
CA ASP A 529 -24.03 -5.50 20.30
C ASP A 529 -23.75 -4.35 21.27
N ILE A 530 -23.77 -3.11 20.75
CA ILE A 530 -23.67 -1.87 21.51
C ILE A 530 -24.33 -0.70 20.75
N ILE A 531 -24.80 0.31 21.49
CA ILE A 531 -25.36 1.54 20.94
C ILE A 531 -24.49 2.72 21.36
N LEU A 532 -24.01 3.50 20.39
CA LEU A 532 -23.29 4.75 20.61
C LEU A 532 -24.29 5.92 20.54
N LEU A 533 -24.34 6.76 21.57
CA LEU A 533 -25.22 7.92 21.65
C LEU A 533 -24.45 9.18 21.30
N LEU A 534 -24.84 9.84 20.20
CA LEU A 534 -24.34 11.16 19.83
C LEU A 534 -25.44 12.19 20.08
N ASP A 535 -25.30 13.01 21.12
CA ASP A 535 -26.32 14.00 21.52
C ASP A 535 -27.74 13.38 21.64
N GLY A 536 -27.82 12.21 22.26
CA GLY A 536 -29.07 11.44 22.39
C GLY A 536 -29.52 10.70 21.13
N HIS A 537 -28.83 10.83 19.99
CA HIS A 537 -29.11 10.04 18.79
C HIS A 537 -28.42 8.67 18.84
N PRO A 538 -29.17 7.55 18.85
CA PRO A 538 -28.58 6.21 18.92
C PRO A 538 -28.01 5.76 17.58
N ARG A 539 -26.79 5.23 17.63
CA ARG A 539 -26.08 4.62 16.51
C ARG A 539 -25.58 3.21 16.91
N PRO A 540 -26.21 2.13 16.42
CA PRO A 540 -25.75 0.77 16.65
C PRO A 540 -24.32 0.55 16.12
N ALA A 541 -23.52 -0.23 16.85
CA ALA A 541 -22.14 -0.57 16.50
C ALA A 541 -21.73 -1.96 17.03
N HIS A 542 -20.48 -2.34 16.79
CA HIS A 542 -19.91 -3.66 17.13
C HIS A 542 -18.73 -3.51 18.09
N LYS A 543 -18.83 -4.08 19.29
CA LYS A 543 -17.81 -3.98 20.36
C LYS A 543 -16.45 -4.49 19.90
N ALA A 544 -16.41 -5.65 19.23
CA ALA A 544 -15.15 -6.24 18.76
C ALA A 544 -14.39 -5.29 17.81
N ILE A 545 -15.10 -4.65 16.88
CA ILE A 545 -14.52 -3.70 15.91
C ILE A 545 -14.01 -2.44 16.63
N LEU A 546 -14.83 -1.87 17.53
CA LEU A 546 -14.46 -0.69 18.31
C LEU A 546 -13.23 -0.95 19.19
N ALA A 547 -13.23 -2.05 19.94
CA ALA A 547 -12.15 -2.43 20.84
C ALA A 547 -10.84 -2.73 20.11
N ALA A 548 -10.89 -3.36 18.93
CA ALA A 548 -9.68 -3.62 18.15
C ALA A 548 -8.98 -2.33 17.70
N ARG A 549 -9.74 -1.25 17.51
CA ARG A 549 -9.27 -0.03 16.84
C ARG A 549 -9.05 1.13 17.80
N SER A 550 -9.46 0.97 19.06
CA SER A 550 -9.44 2.01 20.08
C SER A 550 -9.22 1.39 21.46
N SER A 551 -8.09 1.72 22.06
CA SER A 551 -7.77 1.30 23.43
C SER A 551 -8.72 1.90 24.48
N TYR A 552 -9.34 3.06 24.19
CA TYR A 552 -10.42 3.62 25.00
C TYR A 552 -11.63 2.68 25.07
N PHE A 553 -12.15 2.26 23.91
CA PHE A 553 -13.29 1.34 23.86
C PHE A 553 -12.92 -0.03 24.46
N GLU A 554 -11.71 -0.52 24.19
CA GLU A 554 -11.17 -1.74 24.79
C GLU A 554 -11.20 -1.68 26.33
N ALA A 555 -10.63 -0.62 26.93
CA ALA A 555 -10.59 -0.44 28.37
C ALA A 555 -12.00 -0.28 28.96
N MET A 556 -12.85 0.51 28.31
CA MET A 556 -14.22 0.74 28.74
C MET A 556 -15.03 -0.57 28.76
N PHE A 557 -14.96 -1.40 27.72
CA PHE A 557 -15.69 -2.68 27.70
C PHE A 557 -15.16 -3.71 28.70
N ARG A 558 -13.90 -3.60 29.14
CA ARG A 558 -13.34 -4.46 30.19
C ARG A 558 -13.74 -4.02 31.59
N SER A 559 -13.69 -2.71 31.84
CA SER A 559 -13.73 -2.17 33.19
C SER A 559 -15.08 -1.59 33.57
N PHE A 560 -15.81 -1.00 32.61
CA PHE A 560 -17.02 -0.23 32.87
C PHE A 560 -18.01 -0.36 31.70
N MET A 561 -18.55 -1.56 31.50
CA MET A 561 -19.60 -1.77 30.49
C MET A 561 -20.94 -1.27 31.04
N PRO A 562 -21.62 -0.32 30.36
CA PRO A 562 -22.94 0.17 30.77
C PRO A 562 -23.97 -0.97 30.78
N GLU A 563 -24.82 -1.02 31.81
CA GLU A 563 -25.84 -2.07 31.97
C GLU A 563 -26.91 -2.03 30.85
N ASP A 564 -27.20 -0.83 30.33
CA ASP A 564 -28.13 -0.61 29.22
C ASP A 564 -27.48 -0.79 27.84
N GLY A 565 -26.17 -1.05 27.78
CA GLY A 565 -25.40 -1.19 26.54
C GLY A 565 -25.28 0.10 25.73
N GLN A 566 -25.48 1.27 26.35
CA GLN A 566 -25.42 2.56 25.66
C GLN A 566 -24.19 3.37 26.09
N VAL A 567 -23.46 3.93 25.13
CA VAL A 567 -22.24 4.70 25.37
C VAL A 567 -22.36 6.09 24.77
N ASN A 568 -22.26 7.12 25.61
CA ASN A 568 -22.24 8.51 25.16
C ASN A 568 -20.91 8.84 24.47
N ILE A 569 -21.00 9.46 23.30
CA ILE A 569 -19.85 9.86 22.49
C ILE A 569 -19.54 11.33 22.70
N SER A 570 -18.34 11.60 23.18
CA SER A 570 -17.74 12.93 23.34
C SER A 570 -16.22 12.85 23.21
N ILE A 571 -15.59 13.96 22.83
CA ILE A 571 -14.13 14.16 22.82
C ILE A 571 -13.83 15.28 23.82
N GLY A 572 -13.42 14.91 25.03
CA GLY A 572 -13.33 15.86 26.15
C GLY A 572 -14.72 16.41 26.51
N GLU A 573 -14.88 17.73 26.52
CA GLU A 573 -16.17 18.40 26.78
C GLU A 573 -16.99 18.64 25.50
N MET A 574 -16.47 18.22 24.34
CA MET A 574 -17.07 18.54 23.05
C MET A 574 -17.78 17.34 22.44
N VAL A 575 -18.99 17.58 21.92
CA VAL A 575 -19.75 16.60 21.15
C VAL A 575 -19.47 16.85 19.66
N PRO A 576 -18.93 15.86 18.92
CA PRO A 576 -18.64 16.05 17.51
C PRO A 576 -19.92 16.23 16.68
N SER A 577 -19.81 16.86 15.52
CA SER A 577 -20.92 16.89 14.56
C SER A 577 -21.28 15.47 14.10
N LYS A 578 -22.50 15.28 13.59
CA LYS A 578 -22.94 13.98 13.05
C LYS A 578 -21.99 13.49 11.94
N GLN A 579 -21.59 14.40 11.06
CA GLN A 579 -20.66 14.10 9.95
C GLN A 579 -19.27 13.69 10.48
N ALA A 580 -18.71 14.43 11.43
CA ALA A 580 -17.44 14.09 12.04
C ALA A 580 -17.50 12.74 12.78
N PHE A 581 -18.61 12.46 13.47
CA PHE A 581 -18.83 11.16 14.11
C PHE A 581 -18.90 10.01 13.09
N GLU A 582 -19.62 10.21 11.98
CA GLU A 582 -19.65 9.24 10.88
C GLU A 582 -18.24 9.04 10.27
N SER A 583 -17.48 10.12 10.07
CA SER A 583 -16.08 10.10 9.63
C SER A 583 -15.19 9.30 10.59
N MET A 584 -15.38 9.44 11.90
CA MET A 584 -14.68 8.65 12.92
C MET A 584 -15.01 7.16 12.82
N LEU A 585 -16.29 6.81 12.64
CA LEU A 585 -16.71 5.42 12.47
C LEU A 585 -16.15 4.80 11.19
N ARG A 586 -16.11 5.55 10.08
CA ARG A 586 -15.47 5.11 8.83
C ARG A 586 -13.99 4.79 9.04
N TYR A 587 -13.27 5.65 9.77
CA TYR A 587 -11.87 5.40 10.14
C TYR A 587 -11.69 4.16 11.03
N ILE A 588 -12.56 3.98 12.02
CA ILE A 588 -12.51 2.80 12.92
C ILE A 588 -12.75 1.52 12.12
N TYR A 589 -13.84 1.44 11.35
CA TYR A 589 -14.27 0.20 10.70
C TYR A 589 -13.35 -0.22 9.55
N TYR A 590 -12.94 0.73 8.70
CA TYR A 590 -12.23 0.40 7.46
C TYR A 590 -11.09 1.37 7.12
N GLY A 591 -10.66 2.22 8.07
CA GLY A 591 -9.43 3.01 7.95
C GLY A 591 -9.49 4.21 7.02
N ASP A 592 -10.71 4.61 6.60
CA ASP A 592 -10.92 5.74 5.72
C ASP A 592 -10.64 7.07 6.42
N VAL A 593 -9.91 7.92 5.73
CA VAL A 593 -9.55 9.25 6.19
C VAL A 593 -10.14 10.32 5.29
N ASN A 594 -10.77 9.98 4.17
CA ASN A 594 -11.31 10.98 3.26
C ASN A 594 -12.50 11.71 3.92
N MET A 595 -12.30 12.97 4.27
CA MET A 595 -13.28 13.78 4.99
C MET A 595 -13.06 15.27 4.71
N PRO A 596 -14.11 16.10 4.83
CA PRO A 596 -13.97 17.52 4.62
C PRO A 596 -13.13 18.18 5.73
N PRO A 597 -12.57 19.38 5.50
CA PRO A 597 -11.72 20.08 6.48
C PRO A 597 -12.43 20.34 7.81
N GLU A 598 -13.74 20.61 7.80
CA GLU A 598 -14.52 20.86 9.01
C GLU A 598 -14.53 19.65 9.93
N ASP A 599 -14.74 18.44 9.39
CA ASP A 599 -14.67 17.18 10.13
C ASP A 599 -13.27 16.93 10.70
N SER A 600 -12.23 17.35 9.97
CA SER A 600 -10.83 17.16 10.38
C SER A 600 -10.48 17.95 11.64
N LEU A 601 -11.13 19.08 11.91
CA LEU A 601 -10.95 19.83 13.16
C LEU A 601 -11.45 19.03 14.37
N TYR A 602 -12.63 18.42 14.25
CA TYR A 602 -13.22 17.60 15.30
C TYR A 602 -12.39 16.35 15.56
N LEU A 603 -11.89 15.72 14.49
CA LEU A 603 -11.15 14.47 14.59
C LEU A 603 -9.65 14.65 14.85
N PHE A 604 -9.13 15.88 14.85
CA PHE A 604 -7.72 16.14 15.13
C PHE A 604 -7.30 15.63 16.53
N ALA A 605 -8.15 15.79 17.54
CA ALA A 605 -7.91 15.34 18.91
C ALA A 605 -8.37 13.89 19.18
N ALA A 606 -9.20 13.32 18.30
CA ALA A 606 -9.80 12.00 18.48
C ALA A 606 -8.77 10.88 18.72
N PRO A 607 -7.60 10.82 18.05
CA PRO A 607 -6.63 9.75 18.24
C PRO A 607 -6.05 9.67 19.66
N TYR A 608 -5.84 10.81 20.33
CA TYR A 608 -5.37 10.80 21.72
C TYR A 608 -6.47 10.41 22.68
N TYR A 609 -7.68 10.93 22.47
CA TYR A 609 -8.79 10.68 23.37
C TYR A 609 -9.29 9.23 23.31
N TYR A 610 -9.48 8.71 22.09
CA TYR A 610 -9.92 7.32 21.88
C TYR A 610 -8.75 6.32 21.82
N GLY A 611 -7.50 6.78 21.91
CA GLY A 611 -6.31 5.94 21.94
C GLY A 611 -6.22 4.99 20.73
N PHE A 612 -6.23 5.56 19.52
CA PHE A 612 -6.03 4.80 18.28
C PHE A 612 -4.57 4.31 18.17
N SER A 613 -4.37 3.16 17.49
CA SER A 613 -3.07 2.47 17.42
C SER A 613 -1.93 3.30 16.83
N ASN A 614 -2.23 4.28 15.98
CA ASN A 614 -1.26 5.25 15.49
C ASN A 614 -1.88 6.62 15.24
N ASN A 615 -1.03 7.60 14.92
CA ASN A 615 -1.43 8.97 14.64
C ASN A 615 -1.84 9.22 13.17
N ARG A 616 -2.22 8.18 12.39
CA ARG A 616 -2.61 8.33 10.97
C ARG A 616 -3.73 9.33 10.79
N LEU A 617 -4.82 9.19 11.56
CA LEU A 617 -5.97 10.08 11.46
C LEU A 617 -5.57 11.52 11.81
N GLN A 618 -4.77 11.72 12.86
CA GLN A 618 -4.29 13.05 13.25
C GLN A 618 -3.46 13.67 12.14
N ALA A 619 -2.49 12.93 11.59
CA ALA A 619 -1.60 13.42 10.54
C ALA A 619 -2.36 13.77 9.27
N TYR A 620 -3.36 12.96 8.89
CA TYR A 620 -4.27 13.31 7.80
C TYR A 620 -5.07 14.57 8.11
N CYS A 621 -5.71 14.65 9.28
CA CYS A 621 -6.49 15.82 9.66
C CYS A 621 -5.64 17.09 9.60
N LYS A 622 -4.39 17.04 10.09
CA LYS A 622 -3.43 18.14 9.98
C LYS A 622 -3.19 18.56 8.53
N GLN A 623 -2.82 17.60 7.66
CA GLN A 623 -2.52 17.87 6.26
C GLN A 623 -3.75 18.39 5.51
N ASN A 624 -4.92 17.81 5.77
CA ASN A 624 -6.18 18.21 5.15
C ASN A 624 -6.54 19.65 5.50
N LEU A 625 -6.31 20.04 6.76
CA LEU A 625 -6.49 21.42 7.20
C LEU A 625 -5.46 22.36 6.55
N GLU A 626 -4.18 22.01 6.54
CA GLU A 626 -3.14 22.86 5.96
C GLU A 626 -3.28 23.06 4.44
N MET A 627 -3.75 22.03 3.72
CA MET A 627 -3.83 22.05 2.25
C MET A 627 -5.15 22.59 1.69
N ASN A 628 -6.26 22.46 2.44
CA ASN A 628 -7.60 22.76 1.93
C ASN A 628 -8.26 23.97 2.61
N VAL A 629 -7.54 24.75 3.42
CA VAL A 629 -8.02 26.07 3.85
C VAL A 629 -7.94 27.03 2.67
N THR A 630 -9.11 27.48 2.23
CA THR A 630 -9.30 28.42 1.13
C THR A 630 -10.08 29.64 1.61
N VAL A 631 -10.14 30.70 0.80
CA VAL A 631 -10.97 31.88 1.09
C VAL A 631 -12.42 31.48 1.42
N GLU A 632 -12.97 30.48 0.73
CA GLU A 632 -14.39 30.14 0.82
C GLU A 632 -14.77 29.46 2.14
N ASN A 633 -13.87 28.65 2.71
CA ASN A 633 -14.13 27.88 3.93
C ASN A 633 -13.39 28.41 5.17
N VAL A 634 -12.44 29.36 5.04
CA VAL A 634 -11.60 29.82 6.16
C VAL A 634 -12.40 30.34 7.37
N LEU A 635 -13.57 30.95 7.15
CA LEU A 635 -14.42 31.47 8.24
C LEU A 635 -15.07 30.35 9.06
N GLN A 636 -15.52 29.27 8.38
CA GLN A 636 -16.11 28.11 9.05
C GLN A 636 -15.04 27.33 9.82
N ILE A 637 -13.86 27.17 9.22
CA ILE A 637 -12.70 26.53 9.86
C ILE A 637 -12.23 27.36 11.08
N LEU A 638 -12.21 28.70 10.98
CA LEU A 638 -11.88 29.57 12.10
C LEU A 638 -12.85 29.38 13.28
N GLU A 639 -14.16 29.37 13.01
CA GLU A 639 -15.17 29.19 14.05
C GLU A 639 -15.04 27.81 14.72
N ALA A 640 -14.85 26.77 13.92
CA ALA A 640 -14.67 25.42 14.44
C ALA A 640 -13.34 25.27 15.20
N ALA A 641 -12.23 25.88 14.74
CA ALA A 641 -10.95 25.88 15.44
C ALA A 641 -11.01 26.59 16.80
N ASP A 642 -11.82 27.64 16.91
CA ASP A 642 -12.08 28.31 18.19
C ASP A 642 -12.92 27.44 19.13
N LYS A 643 -14.00 26.82 18.62
CA LYS A 643 -14.80 25.86 19.41
C LYS A 643 -13.98 24.66 19.90
N THR A 644 -13.06 24.15 19.08
CA THR A 644 -12.19 23.02 19.44
C THR A 644 -10.91 23.43 20.17
N GLN A 645 -10.70 24.73 20.41
CA GLN A 645 -9.49 25.29 21.02
C GLN A 645 -8.19 24.90 20.28
N ALA A 646 -8.26 24.71 18.96
CA ALA A 646 -7.13 24.44 18.09
C ALA A 646 -6.36 25.73 17.74
N LEU A 647 -5.55 26.23 18.69
CA LEU A 647 -4.90 27.54 18.61
C LEU A 647 -4.01 27.74 17.37
N ASP A 648 -3.25 26.72 16.97
CA ASP A 648 -2.36 26.83 15.80
C ASP A 648 -3.14 26.96 14.50
N MET A 649 -4.26 26.23 14.38
CA MET A 649 -5.15 26.34 13.23
C MET A 649 -5.88 27.68 13.22
N LYS A 650 -6.34 28.15 14.39
CA LYS A 650 -6.92 29.49 14.54
C LYS A 650 -5.95 30.57 14.03
N LYS A 651 -4.68 30.52 14.45
CA LYS A 651 -3.63 31.44 13.96
C LYS A 651 -3.41 31.33 12.46
N HIS A 652 -3.39 30.12 11.91
CA HIS A 652 -3.23 29.90 10.47
C HIS A 652 -4.41 30.48 9.66
N CYS A 653 -5.64 30.25 10.10
CA CYS A 653 -6.84 30.85 9.50
C CYS A 653 -6.78 32.38 9.55
N LEU A 654 -6.42 32.96 10.70
CA LEU A 654 -6.27 34.41 10.85
C LEU A 654 -5.22 34.98 9.88
N HIS A 655 -4.07 34.31 9.72
CA HIS A 655 -3.04 34.70 8.76
C HIS A 655 -3.56 34.73 7.31
N ILE A 656 -4.30 33.70 6.88
CA ILE A 656 -4.92 33.66 5.54
C ILE A 656 -5.97 34.76 5.38
N ILE A 657 -6.81 34.96 6.40
CA ILE A 657 -7.84 36.01 6.40
C ILE A 657 -7.19 37.38 6.23
N VAL A 658 -6.10 37.68 6.95
CA VAL A 658 -5.37 38.94 6.83
C VAL A 658 -4.83 39.12 5.41
N HIS A 659 -4.14 38.11 4.87
CA HIS A 659 -3.54 38.20 3.54
C HIS A 659 -4.55 38.31 2.38
N GLN A 660 -5.77 37.80 2.58
CA GLN A 660 -6.82 37.78 1.55
C GLN A 660 -8.11 38.48 2.01
N PHE A 661 -8.00 39.47 2.91
CA PHE A 661 -9.14 40.07 3.61
C PHE A 661 -10.17 40.69 2.67
N ILE A 662 -9.75 41.30 1.57
CA ILE A 662 -10.63 41.89 0.55
C ILE A 662 -11.60 40.85 -0.02
N LYS A 663 -11.13 39.61 -0.21
CA LYS A 663 -11.98 38.53 -0.71
C LYS A 663 -12.86 37.95 0.41
N VAL A 664 -12.29 37.74 1.59
CA VAL A 664 -13.00 37.19 2.76
C VAL A 664 -14.11 38.11 3.26
N SER A 665 -13.90 39.44 3.26
CA SER A 665 -14.88 40.44 3.72
C SER A 665 -16.16 40.49 2.89
N LYS A 666 -16.10 40.00 1.64
CA LYS A 666 -17.26 39.89 0.75
C LYS A 666 -18.10 38.62 1.00
N LEU A 667 -17.62 37.69 1.83
CA LEU A 667 -18.36 36.48 2.14
C LEU A 667 -19.56 36.78 3.05
N PRO A 668 -20.73 36.20 2.77
CA PRO A 668 -21.94 36.44 3.57
C PRO A 668 -21.79 35.97 5.02
N ASN A 669 -20.98 34.93 5.23
CA ASN A 669 -20.79 34.26 6.52
C ASN A 669 -19.90 35.05 7.49
N LEU A 670 -19.23 36.12 7.05
CA LEU A 670 -18.44 36.95 7.98
C LEU A 670 -19.34 37.60 9.02
N ARG A 671 -20.54 38.02 8.63
CA ARG A 671 -21.51 38.69 9.51
C ARG A 671 -22.14 37.75 10.54
N SER A 672 -22.05 36.44 10.35
CA SER A 672 -22.59 35.44 11.27
C SER A 672 -21.59 34.99 12.33
N LEU A 673 -20.33 35.44 12.28
CA LEU A 673 -19.34 35.09 13.29
C LEU A 673 -19.66 35.70 14.65
N SER A 674 -19.18 35.05 15.71
CA SER A 674 -19.27 35.58 17.07
C SER A 674 -18.51 36.89 17.21
N GLN A 675 -18.94 37.75 18.14
CA GLN A 675 -18.27 39.02 18.40
C GLN A 675 -16.79 38.84 18.78
N LEU A 676 -16.47 37.77 19.51
CA LEU A 676 -15.10 37.43 19.90
C LEU A 676 -14.23 37.13 18.67
N LEU A 677 -14.72 36.30 17.74
CA LEU A 677 -13.99 35.97 16.52
C LEU A 677 -13.81 37.17 15.59
N LEU A 678 -14.80 38.06 15.51
CA LEU A 678 -14.68 39.30 14.76
C LEU A 678 -13.59 40.21 15.37
N LEU A 679 -13.49 40.28 16.69
CA LEU A 679 -12.43 41.01 17.37
C LEU A 679 -11.06 40.40 17.09
N ASP A 680 -10.92 39.08 17.14
CA ASP A 680 -9.65 38.39 16.82
C ASP A 680 -9.19 38.68 15.38
N ILE A 681 -10.12 38.73 14.43
CA ILE A 681 -9.83 39.10 13.04
C ILE A 681 -9.34 40.56 12.97
N ILE A 682 -10.04 41.49 13.63
CA ILE A 682 -9.68 42.91 13.64
C ILE A 682 -8.30 43.12 14.27
N GLU A 683 -8.01 42.46 15.39
CA GLU A 683 -6.71 42.53 16.07
C GLU A 683 -5.58 41.95 15.20
N SER A 684 -5.86 40.84 14.50
CA SER A 684 -4.91 40.24 13.55
C SER A 684 -4.63 41.14 12.35
N LEU A 685 -5.65 41.83 11.83
CA LEU A 685 -5.49 42.83 10.76
C LEU A 685 -4.65 44.01 11.23
N ALA A 686 -4.95 44.54 12.43
CA ALA A 686 -4.24 45.69 12.99
C ALA A 686 -2.75 45.40 13.26
N THR A 687 -2.39 44.15 13.55
CA THR A 687 -1.00 43.74 13.84
C THR A 687 -0.17 43.45 12.59
N HIS A 688 -0.80 43.07 11.47
CA HIS A 688 -0.08 42.56 10.28
C HIS A 688 -0.18 43.45 9.04
N ILE A 689 -1.11 44.41 9.00
CA ILE A 689 -1.24 45.36 7.89
C ILE A 689 -0.27 46.52 8.11
N SER A 690 0.65 46.74 7.16
CA SER A 690 1.47 47.96 7.11
C SER A 690 0.65 49.16 6.60
N ASP A 691 1.01 50.40 6.96
CA ASP A 691 0.33 51.64 6.54
C ASP A 691 0.09 51.74 5.02
N LYS A 692 0.93 51.10 4.20
CA LYS A 692 0.79 51.03 2.73
C LYS A 692 -0.36 50.13 2.25
N GLN A 693 -0.61 49.01 2.92
CA GLN A 693 -1.69 48.06 2.57
C GLN A 693 -3.06 48.60 3.02
N CYS A 694 -3.10 49.37 4.11
CA CYS A 694 -4.30 50.09 4.53
C CYS A 694 -4.80 51.10 3.48
N ALA A 695 -3.89 51.74 2.74
CA ALA A 695 -4.23 52.71 1.69
C ALA A 695 -4.88 52.06 0.45
N GLU A 696 -4.49 50.84 0.08
CA GLU A 696 -5.11 50.08 -1.03
C GLU A 696 -6.49 49.50 -0.65
N MET A 697 -6.71 49.17 0.61
CA MET A 697 -8.03 48.72 1.09
C MET A 697 -9.06 49.86 1.15
N GLY A 698 -8.63 51.09 1.41
CA GLY A 698 -9.51 52.26 1.48
C GLY A 698 -10.05 52.74 0.13
N SER A 699 -9.54 52.25 -1.00
CA SER A 699 -10.03 52.62 -2.34
C SER A 699 -11.15 51.73 -2.89
N ASP A 700 -11.36 50.55 -2.30
CA ASP A 700 -12.31 49.52 -2.77
C ASP A 700 -13.46 49.19 -1.77
N ILE A 701 -13.50 49.87 -0.61
CA ILE A 701 -14.60 49.87 0.36
C ILE A 701 -15.37 51.18 0.20
#